data_AF-Q7QGX1-F1
#
_entry.id   AF-Q7QGX1-F1
#
_cell.length_a   1.000
_cell.length_b   1.000
_cell.length_c   1.000
_cell.angle_alpha   90.00
_cell.angle_beta   90.00
_cell.angle_gamma   90.00
#
_symmetry.space_group_name_H-M   'P 1'
#
loop_
_entity.id
_entity.type
_entity.pdbx_description
1 polymer ?
#
loop_
_entity_poly.entity_id
_entity_poly.type
_entity_poly.pdbx_seq_one_letter_code
_entity_poly.pdbx_strand_id
1 'polypeptide(L)'
;MFRRSLTVSYSPFRNNYVTLPDSYYRMLSSYKNGCLCLTHRINTYYVSWAPYGGGGLAENHIGINAQVARSMDLKEGDAVMVAMIMDVRSLKRVEVSAGSEKDWEMLQISSSRIQSILLDQTRIVTKGQNLVVWINDSISIKIKIKFIIPTLPFGRLENDTELVVEPYKKLPGLNSTAKPEIPKLTRSNTNLNIAELVRQRNMERKKSSEYISALENGLAGTTLSSTAPSHDPGILKTVHLDGLIETLGQNVAKVYEFRVIRGVWNSRRSTTQLCDIHTTKENVPATMDINKPFLLTTNDNREYYVNVRLAVDGERFPRNAYPTVEINDRLMEQLEINHGEKVTLKPIRNALNIVDRIELLPATKVAPIIEEDIVEKFKQFVLHNSKIHALLLNQEQLFKLPEYYLTLKLQPPALKYCLINSTILRHSKICCTGEVKPVAGYSDVDGSKKKPAALKDAESVEECKLVKIEKIERIVEECTDRLKYALCLDARCKVPQQCNMFIAGSSQSGRKTVCDNILKRLAEVPFYCFSTTFDCAKHKGRKPDSIQKDLRHALYLCMFHSPAVLFMDGLDVLAHQPGDQNTPDAEYHNKVSDMIRKQIEEFTGNNPIAVIASISSSSNLNRRLHSSRGYHLFQQHVKLPNLDKADREAALKSLFVQRQCKLDRRIDWKRLANQTEGYAIGSLVQLVDRAVFYAYKQDGKFPFVTEAMVSEALDVTNRYCLVGIENHKQQATDELEEEDDEVPGDKVPGLEGAIEVFQEVLMWPTRFPKIFEASPLRNQAGILLFGPPGTGKTYLVSKLAKTWNLRMISVKGPELLAKYIGQSEENVRNLFDRARSAKPCVLFFDEFDSLAPRRGHDSTGVTDRVVNQLLTELDGVEGLQGVTVIGATSRPELLDPALLRSGRIDRLVECTLPGVTARLEIFSNHSKSLTLDKDVDLREFAVKSEYYTGADIRSILTTANMLAVQECLSNDPEKVPEQITVSQRHLAEAFSSTRPSLSPRDIAKYRETYARFTNKEPPSRDFVAKRATLA
;
A
#
# COMPACT_ATOMS: atom_id res chain seq x y z
N MET A 1 -48.83 -13.20 8.46
CA MET A 1 -48.15 -14.16 9.35
C MET A 1 -47.96 -15.46 8.59
N PHE A 2 -46.74 -15.97 8.42
CA PHE A 2 -46.50 -17.19 7.63
C PHE A 2 -46.69 -18.44 8.51
N ARG A 3 -47.69 -19.27 8.19
CA ARG A 3 -47.97 -20.55 8.85
C ARG A 3 -48.49 -21.58 7.84
N ARG A 4 -47.81 -22.71 7.69
CA ARG A 4 -48.14 -23.79 6.73
C ARG A 4 -47.85 -25.17 7.33
N SER A 5 -48.43 -26.23 6.75
CA SER A 5 -47.99 -27.61 6.97
C SER A 5 -47.07 -28.01 5.83
N LEU A 6 -45.92 -28.61 6.12
CA LEU A 6 -44.94 -29.08 5.14
C LEU A 6 -44.40 -30.47 5.52
N THR A 7 -44.08 -31.31 4.53
CA THR A 7 -43.55 -32.67 4.72
C THR A 7 -42.03 -32.68 4.77
N VAL A 8 -41.45 -33.32 5.78
CA VAL A 8 -39.98 -33.41 5.94
C VAL A 8 -39.38 -34.32 4.87
N SER A 9 -38.35 -33.83 4.19
CA SER A 9 -37.45 -34.65 3.34
C SER A 9 -36.00 -34.45 3.76
N TYR A 10 -35.16 -35.45 3.55
CA TYR A 10 -33.76 -35.42 3.95
C TYR A 10 -32.88 -34.67 2.95
N SER A 11 -32.38 -33.50 3.35
CA SER A 11 -31.44 -32.72 2.54
C SER A 11 -30.00 -33.24 2.67
N PRO A 12 -29.20 -33.29 1.58
CA PRO A 12 -27.81 -33.77 1.62
C PRO A 12 -26.83 -32.80 2.31
N PHE A 13 -27.21 -31.53 2.50
CA PHE A 13 -26.35 -30.50 3.08
C PHE A 13 -25.97 -30.79 4.54
N ARG A 14 -24.68 -30.67 4.86
CA ARG A 14 -24.10 -30.90 6.21
C ARG A 14 -24.19 -29.65 7.09
N ASN A 15 -25.41 -29.24 7.43
CA ASN A 15 -25.69 -28.14 8.36
C ASN A 15 -26.99 -28.38 9.15
N ASN A 16 -27.26 -27.52 10.13
CA ASN A 16 -28.53 -27.52 10.90
C ASN A 16 -29.55 -26.54 10.31
N TYR A 17 -29.30 -26.01 9.11
CA TYR A 17 -30.22 -25.12 8.43
C TYR A 17 -31.35 -25.90 7.78
N VAL A 18 -32.52 -25.28 7.72
CA VAL A 18 -33.69 -25.82 7.03
C VAL A 18 -33.72 -25.28 5.60
N THR A 19 -33.68 -26.14 4.58
CA THR A 19 -33.86 -25.71 3.20
C THR A 19 -35.35 -25.58 2.87
N LEU A 20 -35.68 -24.50 2.16
CA LEU A 20 -37.04 -24.11 1.79
C LEU A 20 -37.19 -24.09 0.26
N PRO A 21 -38.38 -24.41 -0.28
CA PRO A 21 -38.71 -24.15 -1.68
C PRO A 21 -38.49 -22.67 -2.04
N ASP A 22 -38.06 -22.40 -3.28
CA ASP A 22 -37.62 -21.07 -3.72
C ASP A 22 -38.70 -19.98 -3.58
N SER A 23 -39.97 -20.33 -3.72
CA SER A 23 -41.11 -19.44 -3.51
C SER A 23 -41.21 -18.93 -2.07
N TYR A 24 -41.06 -19.81 -1.09
CA TYR A 24 -41.02 -19.43 0.33
C TYR A 24 -39.69 -18.79 0.73
N TYR A 25 -38.55 -19.23 0.17
CA TYR A 25 -37.26 -18.59 0.42
C TYR A 25 -37.27 -17.12 -0.01
N ARG A 26 -37.80 -16.78 -1.20
CA ARG A 26 -37.94 -15.39 -1.67
C ARG A 26 -38.84 -14.53 -0.79
N MET A 27 -39.88 -15.13 -0.20
CA MET A 27 -40.78 -14.43 0.72
C MET A 27 -40.10 -14.14 2.07
N LEU A 28 -39.35 -15.10 2.60
CA LEU A 28 -38.78 -15.07 3.95
C LEU A 28 -37.40 -14.39 4.02
N SER A 29 -36.63 -14.38 2.93
CA SER A 29 -35.29 -13.73 2.88
C SER A 29 -35.32 -12.21 3.10
N SER A 30 -36.47 -11.57 2.93
CA SER A 30 -36.72 -10.17 3.30
C SER A 30 -36.52 -9.91 4.80
N TYR A 31 -36.73 -10.91 5.66
CA TYR A 31 -36.69 -10.80 7.12
C TYR A 31 -35.39 -11.36 7.71
N LYS A 32 -34.29 -10.59 7.62
CA LYS A 32 -32.93 -10.96 8.06
C LYS A 32 -32.81 -11.48 9.50
N ASN A 33 -33.77 -11.16 10.37
CA ASN A 33 -33.77 -11.49 11.80
C ASN A 33 -34.74 -12.61 12.20
N GLY A 34 -35.46 -13.22 11.26
CA GLY A 34 -36.51 -14.19 11.57
C GLY A 34 -36.04 -15.59 12.00
N CYS A 35 -37.01 -16.40 12.43
CA CYS A 35 -36.88 -17.82 12.81
C CYS A 35 -38.05 -18.65 12.23
N LEU A 36 -37.83 -19.94 12.01
CA LEU A 36 -38.91 -20.91 11.83
C LEU A 36 -39.12 -21.72 13.11
N CYS A 37 -40.34 -21.67 13.64
CA CYS A 37 -40.84 -22.63 14.61
C CYS A 37 -41.40 -23.85 13.87
N LEU A 38 -40.83 -25.02 14.12
CA LEU A 38 -41.27 -26.32 13.63
C LEU A 38 -42.02 -27.04 14.75
N THR A 39 -43.33 -27.26 14.59
CA THR A 39 -44.17 -27.98 15.54
C THR A 39 -44.48 -29.38 15.01
N HIS A 40 -44.04 -30.42 15.72
CA HIS A 40 -44.35 -31.82 15.43
C HIS A 40 -44.91 -32.51 16.66
N ARG A 41 -46.17 -32.99 16.55
CA ARG A 41 -46.95 -33.66 17.59
C ARG A 41 -47.16 -32.81 18.86
N ILE A 42 -46.18 -32.80 19.75
CA ILE A 42 -46.18 -32.08 21.04
C ILE A 42 -44.95 -31.17 21.16
N ASN A 43 -43.89 -31.43 20.38
CA ASN A 43 -42.62 -30.75 20.49
C ASN A 43 -42.56 -29.54 19.54
N THR A 44 -41.92 -28.47 19.99
CA THR A 44 -41.63 -27.26 19.20
C THR A 44 -40.11 -27.06 19.13
N TYR A 45 -39.59 -26.88 17.92
CA TYR A 45 -38.17 -26.67 17.65
C TYR A 45 -37.98 -25.34 16.91
N TYR A 46 -36.96 -24.57 17.27
CA TYR A 46 -36.65 -23.28 16.65
C TYR A 46 -35.40 -23.43 15.78
N VAL A 47 -35.51 -23.10 14.49
CA VAL A 47 -34.45 -23.34 13.50
C VAL A 47 -34.38 -22.21 12.48
N SER A 48 -33.16 -21.91 12.02
CA SER A 48 -32.91 -20.97 10.91
C SER A 48 -33.06 -21.66 9.55
N TRP A 49 -33.58 -20.94 8.56
CA TRP A 49 -33.54 -21.40 7.16
C TRP A 49 -32.17 -21.16 6.52
N ALA A 50 -31.84 -21.94 5.50
CA ALA A 50 -30.57 -21.83 4.77
C ALA A 50 -30.44 -20.47 4.06
N PRO A 51 -29.23 -19.90 3.94
CA PRO A 51 -29.00 -18.64 3.23
C PRO A 51 -29.15 -18.75 1.70
N TYR A 52 -29.52 -19.91 1.17
CA TYR A 52 -29.79 -20.20 -0.24
C TYR A 52 -31.13 -20.92 -0.39
N GLY A 53 -31.76 -20.75 -1.56
CA GLY A 53 -32.97 -21.47 -1.93
C GLY A 53 -32.73 -22.97 -2.09
N GLY A 54 -33.72 -23.78 -1.70
CA GLY A 54 -33.69 -25.24 -1.83
C GLY A 54 -34.01 -25.70 -3.24
N GLY A 55 -33.15 -25.36 -4.21
CA GLY A 55 -33.35 -25.70 -5.62
C GLY A 55 -33.60 -27.20 -5.83
N GLY A 56 -34.77 -27.53 -6.40
CA GLY A 56 -35.24 -28.90 -6.58
C GLY A 56 -36.18 -29.45 -5.49
N LEU A 57 -36.41 -28.71 -4.40
CA LEU A 57 -37.36 -29.09 -3.35
C LEU A 57 -38.81 -28.69 -3.73
N ALA A 58 -39.72 -29.65 -3.77
CA ALA A 58 -41.12 -29.41 -4.13
C ALA A 58 -41.85 -28.52 -3.09
N GLU A 59 -42.80 -27.69 -3.53
CA GLU A 59 -43.38 -26.60 -2.71
C GLU A 59 -44.04 -27.01 -1.39
N ASN A 60 -44.48 -28.27 -1.25
CA ASN A 60 -45.06 -28.79 -0.01
C ASN A 60 -44.03 -29.43 0.94
N HIS A 61 -42.76 -29.48 0.57
CA HIS A 61 -41.70 -30.16 1.33
C HIS A 61 -40.77 -29.17 2.05
N ILE A 62 -40.10 -29.67 3.09
CA ILE A 62 -39.10 -28.93 3.87
C ILE A 62 -37.86 -29.81 4.09
N GLY A 63 -36.69 -29.31 3.68
CA GLY A 63 -35.46 -30.11 3.64
C GLY A 63 -34.63 -29.96 4.91
N ILE A 64 -34.33 -31.07 5.59
CA ILE A 64 -33.57 -31.09 6.84
C ILE A 64 -32.52 -32.20 6.78
N ASN A 65 -31.29 -31.98 7.27
CA ASN A 65 -30.26 -33.03 7.28
C ASN A 65 -30.71 -34.26 8.10
N ALA A 66 -30.50 -35.46 7.55
CA ALA A 66 -30.95 -36.71 8.18
C ALA A 66 -30.35 -36.99 9.59
N GLN A 67 -29.20 -36.42 9.94
CA GLN A 67 -28.64 -36.52 11.30
C GLN A 67 -29.32 -35.56 12.28
N VAL A 68 -29.78 -34.40 11.81
CA VAL A 68 -30.46 -33.35 12.60
C VAL A 68 -31.94 -33.67 12.77
N ALA A 69 -32.61 -34.17 11.73
CA ALA A 69 -33.97 -34.70 11.84
C ALA A 69 -34.06 -35.77 12.94
N ARG A 70 -33.07 -36.69 13.00
CA ARG A 70 -32.95 -37.71 14.05
C ARG A 70 -32.62 -37.16 15.44
N SER A 71 -32.09 -35.94 15.60
CA SER A 71 -31.93 -35.29 16.92
C SER A 71 -33.13 -34.42 17.31
N MET A 72 -34.11 -34.27 16.40
CA MET A 72 -35.41 -33.60 16.59
C MET A 72 -36.60 -34.58 16.58
N ASP A 73 -36.34 -35.89 16.65
CA ASP A 73 -37.36 -36.97 16.54
C ASP A 73 -38.25 -36.88 15.28
N LEU A 74 -37.73 -36.31 14.20
CA LEU A 74 -38.36 -36.20 12.88
C LEU A 74 -37.92 -37.34 11.96
N LYS A 75 -38.85 -37.87 11.17
CA LYS A 75 -38.59 -38.79 10.06
C LYS A 75 -38.95 -38.13 8.73
N GLU A 76 -38.29 -38.57 7.66
CA GLU A 76 -38.71 -38.29 6.29
C GLU A 76 -40.14 -38.80 6.06
N GLY A 77 -41.00 -37.94 5.51
CA GLY A 77 -42.44 -38.13 5.39
C GLY A 77 -43.28 -37.61 6.56
N ASP A 78 -42.71 -37.27 7.74
CA ASP A 78 -43.51 -36.64 8.82
C ASP A 78 -44.00 -35.25 8.38
N ALA A 79 -45.27 -34.95 8.67
CA ALA A 79 -45.87 -33.63 8.43
C ALA A 79 -45.64 -32.70 9.63
N VAL A 80 -45.07 -31.52 9.36
CA VAL A 80 -44.65 -30.54 10.38
C VAL A 80 -45.37 -29.22 10.14
N MET A 81 -45.89 -28.63 11.22
CA MET A 81 -46.47 -27.28 11.16
C MET A 81 -45.36 -26.25 11.33
N VAL A 82 -45.14 -25.45 10.28
CA VAL A 82 -44.09 -24.44 10.17
C VAL A 82 -44.71 -23.07 10.38
N ALA A 83 -44.21 -22.30 11.35
CA ALA A 83 -44.62 -20.93 11.62
C ALA A 83 -43.41 -20.00 11.67
N MET A 84 -43.49 -18.84 11.01
CA MET A 84 -42.41 -17.86 11.02
C MET A 84 -42.57 -16.88 12.21
N ILE A 85 -41.47 -16.64 12.91
CA ILE A 85 -41.29 -15.57 13.89
C ILE A 85 -40.42 -14.49 13.25
N MET A 86 -40.85 -13.23 13.34
CA MET A 86 -40.27 -12.13 12.53
C MET A 86 -39.06 -11.44 13.15
N ASP A 87 -38.91 -11.51 14.48
CA ASP A 87 -37.79 -10.94 15.23
C ASP A 87 -37.28 -11.93 16.28
N VAL A 88 -35.96 -11.99 16.44
CA VAL A 88 -35.25 -12.95 17.29
C VAL A 88 -34.08 -12.24 17.95
N ARG A 89 -34.12 -12.14 19.27
CA ARG A 89 -33.05 -11.48 20.03
C ARG A 89 -31.74 -12.27 19.93
N SER A 90 -30.64 -11.55 19.76
CA SER A 90 -29.30 -12.12 19.80
C SER A 90 -28.86 -12.43 21.23
N LEU A 91 -27.86 -13.30 21.31
CA LEU A 91 -27.37 -13.89 22.55
C LEU A 91 -25.95 -13.41 22.83
N LYS A 92 -25.71 -13.05 24.10
CA LYS A 92 -24.37 -12.63 24.55
C LYS A 92 -23.50 -13.81 24.90
N ARG A 93 -24.08 -14.87 25.47
CA ARG A 93 -23.36 -16.08 25.87
C ARG A 93 -24.24 -17.32 25.81
N VAL A 94 -23.65 -18.44 25.39
CA VAL A 94 -24.29 -19.76 25.31
C VAL A 94 -23.37 -20.79 25.96
N GLU A 95 -23.92 -21.56 26.88
CA GLU A 95 -23.18 -22.58 27.63
C GLU A 95 -23.54 -23.98 27.14
N VAL A 96 -22.51 -24.73 26.77
CA VAL A 96 -22.62 -26.01 26.06
C VAL A 96 -21.81 -27.12 26.72
N SER A 97 -22.27 -28.35 26.58
CA SER A 97 -21.58 -29.56 27.03
C SER A 97 -21.49 -30.58 25.88
N ALA A 98 -20.34 -31.24 25.72
CA ALA A 98 -20.15 -32.28 24.71
C ALA A 98 -21.08 -33.49 24.94
N GLY A 99 -21.51 -34.15 23.84
CA GLY A 99 -22.40 -35.30 23.87
C GLY A 99 -21.76 -36.62 24.33
N SER A 100 -20.43 -36.72 24.25
CA SER A 100 -19.63 -37.86 24.71
C SER A 100 -18.18 -37.43 24.97
N GLU A 101 -17.38 -38.32 25.55
CA GLU A 101 -15.94 -38.14 25.77
C GLU A 101 -15.19 -37.87 24.45
N LYS A 102 -15.55 -38.59 23.37
CA LYS A 102 -14.95 -38.40 22.04
C LYS A 102 -15.37 -37.07 21.41
N ASP A 103 -16.62 -36.64 21.63
CA ASP A 103 -17.05 -35.29 21.22
C ASP A 103 -16.25 -34.22 21.98
N TRP A 104 -15.93 -34.44 23.26
CA TRP A 104 -15.13 -33.51 24.07
C TRP A 104 -13.69 -33.39 23.55
N GLU A 105 -13.00 -34.51 23.36
CA GLU A 105 -11.62 -34.53 22.82
C GLU A 105 -11.55 -33.81 21.46
N MET A 106 -12.48 -34.12 20.56
CA MET A 106 -12.52 -33.49 19.23
C MET A 106 -12.87 -32.01 19.27
N LEU A 107 -13.71 -31.56 20.21
CA LEU A 107 -14.05 -30.15 20.43
C LEU A 107 -12.84 -29.39 20.96
N GLN A 108 -12.10 -29.95 21.93
CA GLN A 108 -10.88 -29.36 22.48
C GLN A 108 -9.80 -29.20 21.40
N ILE A 109 -9.55 -30.24 20.61
CA ILE A 109 -8.56 -30.25 19.51
C ILE A 109 -8.96 -29.29 18.37
N SER A 110 -10.25 -29.19 18.05
CA SER A 110 -10.75 -28.49 16.85
C SER A 110 -11.39 -27.12 17.14
N SER A 111 -11.19 -26.58 18.34
CA SER A 111 -11.87 -25.38 18.87
C SER A 111 -11.83 -24.17 17.92
N SER A 112 -10.65 -23.79 17.41
CA SER A 112 -10.49 -22.70 16.44
C SER A 112 -11.21 -22.93 15.12
N ARG A 113 -11.28 -24.19 14.64
CA ARG A 113 -11.98 -24.57 13.43
C ARG A 113 -13.50 -24.49 13.61
N ILE A 114 -14.00 -24.94 14.76
CA ILE A 114 -15.41 -24.84 15.14
C ILE A 114 -15.84 -23.37 15.22
N GLN A 115 -15.04 -22.51 15.86
CA GLN A 115 -15.29 -21.07 15.93
C GLN A 115 -15.46 -20.45 14.55
N SER A 116 -14.64 -20.85 13.57
CA SER A 116 -14.71 -20.34 12.19
C SER A 116 -15.88 -20.85 11.34
N ILE A 117 -16.61 -21.89 11.80
CA ILE A 117 -17.59 -22.63 10.98
C ILE A 117 -19.00 -22.65 11.60
N LEU A 118 -19.15 -22.46 12.91
CA LEU A 118 -20.42 -22.66 13.63
C LEU A 118 -21.59 -21.83 13.05
N LEU A 119 -21.34 -20.56 12.70
CA LEU A 119 -22.34 -19.64 12.15
C LEU A 119 -22.75 -19.99 10.70
N ASP A 120 -21.91 -20.74 9.98
CA ASP A 120 -22.21 -21.31 8.66
C ASP A 120 -22.96 -22.66 8.76
N GLN A 121 -23.22 -23.14 9.98
CA GLN A 121 -23.99 -24.36 10.25
C GLN A 121 -25.24 -24.17 11.11
N THR A 122 -25.33 -23.11 11.92
CA THR A 122 -26.57 -22.68 12.60
C THR A 122 -26.52 -21.19 12.96
N ARG A 123 -27.69 -20.54 13.02
CA ARG A 123 -27.87 -19.20 13.59
C ARG A 123 -28.82 -19.15 14.79
N ILE A 124 -29.49 -20.26 15.12
CA ILE A 124 -30.53 -20.28 16.15
C ILE A 124 -30.31 -21.47 17.08
N VAL A 125 -30.49 -21.23 18.38
CA VAL A 125 -30.27 -22.20 19.44
C VAL A 125 -31.42 -22.18 20.46
N THR A 126 -31.84 -23.38 20.88
CA THR A 126 -32.89 -23.60 21.89
C THR A 126 -32.28 -24.24 23.14
N LYS A 127 -32.69 -23.83 24.34
CA LYS A 127 -32.19 -24.43 25.58
C LYS A 127 -32.56 -25.92 25.66
N GLY A 128 -31.59 -26.78 25.97
CA GLY A 128 -31.75 -28.24 26.06
C GLY A 128 -31.55 -29.01 24.75
N GLN A 129 -31.45 -28.33 23.61
CA GLN A 129 -31.33 -28.94 22.28
C GLN A 129 -29.95 -29.62 22.06
N ASN A 130 -29.95 -30.70 21.28
CA ASN A 130 -28.73 -31.36 20.79
C ASN A 130 -28.43 -30.86 19.37
N LEU A 131 -27.35 -30.10 19.23
CA LEU A 131 -26.81 -29.59 17.95
C LEU A 131 -25.81 -30.59 17.37
N VAL A 132 -25.76 -30.73 16.04
CA VAL A 132 -24.72 -31.47 15.32
C VAL A 132 -23.81 -30.46 14.62
N VAL A 133 -22.50 -30.55 14.80
CA VAL A 133 -21.52 -29.64 14.17
C VAL A 133 -20.50 -30.47 13.39
N TRP A 134 -20.40 -30.21 12.08
CA TRP A 134 -19.45 -30.89 11.20
C TRP A 134 -18.13 -30.11 11.16
N ILE A 135 -17.04 -30.73 11.59
CA ILE A 135 -15.70 -30.12 11.57
C ILE A 135 -15.09 -30.27 10.18
N ASN A 136 -15.30 -31.45 9.56
CA ASN A 136 -14.91 -31.85 8.21
C ASN A 136 -15.95 -32.85 7.67
N ASP A 137 -15.89 -33.20 6.39
CA ASP A 137 -16.87 -34.09 5.72
C ASP A 137 -17.09 -35.46 6.39
N SER A 138 -16.06 -35.99 7.07
CA SER A 138 -16.10 -37.29 7.76
C SER A 138 -16.27 -37.18 9.29
N ILE A 139 -16.32 -35.97 9.85
CA ILE A 139 -16.25 -35.74 11.31
C ILE A 139 -17.36 -34.78 11.76
N SER A 140 -18.32 -35.30 12.52
CA SER A 140 -19.39 -34.55 13.17
C SER A 140 -19.37 -34.76 14.67
N ILE A 141 -19.35 -33.68 15.46
CA ILE A 141 -19.51 -33.73 16.92
C ILE A 141 -20.93 -33.37 17.34
N LYS A 142 -21.36 -33.87 18.50
CA LYS A 142 -22.63 -33.54 19.15
C LYS A 142 -22.42 -32.62 20.34
N ILE A 143 -23.14 -31.52 20.37
CA ILE A 143 -23.07 -30.49 21.41
C ILE A 143 -24.46 -30.28 21.99
N LYS A 144 -24.62 -30.40 23.32
CA LYS A 144 -25.88 -30.13 24.01
C LYS A 144 -25.85 -28.74 24.65
N ILE A 145 -26.92 -27.98 24.44
CA ILE A 145 -27.03 -26.59 24.90
C ILE A 145 -27.65 -26.57 26.30
N LYS A 146 -26.88 -26.20 27.32
CA LYS A 146 -27.33 -26.19 28.73
C LYS A 146 -27.96 -24.87 29.13
N PHE A 147 -27.32 -23.75 28.78
CA PHE A 147 -27.77 -22.42 29.20
C PHE A 147 -27.58 -21.38 28.10
N ILE A 148 -28.39 -20.32 28.15
CA ILE A 148 -28.47 -19.25 27.16
C ILE A 148 -28.63 -17.93 27.92
N ILE A 149 -27.85 -16.91 27.55
CA ILE A 149 -27.82 -15.59 28.18
C ILE A 149 -28.02 -14.51 27.09
N PRO A 150 -29.05 -13.64 27.18
CA PRO A 150 -30.10 -13.63 28.21
C PRO A 150 -30.99 -14.88 28.18
N THR A 151 -31.61 -15.21 29.31
CA THR A 151 -32.46 -16.40 29.46
C THR A 151 -33.74 -16.29 28.62
N LEU A 152 -33.70 -16.87 27.43
CA LEU A 152 -34.80 -16.93 26.46
C LEU A 152 -35.07 -18.40 26.09
N PRO A 153 -36.28 -18.75 25.60
CA PRO A 153 -36.58 -20.11 25.15
C PRO A 153 -35.69 -20.51 23.96
N PHE A 154 -35.49 -19.57 23.03
CA PHE A 154 -34.59 -19.65 21.90
C PHE A 154 -33.92 -18.29 21.69
N GLY A 155 -32.81 -18.25 20.96
CA GLY A 155 -32.17 -17.00 20.56
C GLY A 155 -31.20 -17.18 19.40
N ARG A 156 -30.70 -16.05 18.90
CA ARG A 156 -29.83 -15.97 17.71
C ARG A 156 -28.35 -15.88 18.09
N LEU A 157 -27.51 -16.64 17.40
CA LEU A 157 -26.05 -16.55 17.48
C LEU A 157 -25.55 -15.45 16.53
N GLU A 158 -24.67 -14.58 17.03
CA GLU A 158 -24.01 -13.52 16.28
C GLU A 158 -22.49 -13.60 16.50
N ASN A 159 -21.70 -12.75 15.84
CA ASN A 159 -20.23 -12.88 15.82
C ASN A 159 -19.56 -12.62 17.18
N ASP A 160 -20.28 -11.94 18.08
CA ASP A 160 -19.90 -11.53 19.43
C ASP A 160 -20.47 -12.47 20.52
N THR A 161 -21.24 -13.50 20.16
CA THR A 161 -21.78 -14.47 21.14
C THR A 161 -20.67 -15.35 21.73
N GLU A 162 -20.41 -15.24 23.05
CA GLU A 162 -19.50 -16.13 23.76
C GLU A 162 -20.02 -17.58 23.78
N LEU A 163 -19.26 -18.53 23.22
CA LEU A 163 -19.54 -19.96 23.36
C LEU A 163 -18.66 -20.56 24.47
N VAL A 164 -19.26 -20.86 25.62
CA VAL A 164 -18.55 -21.41 26.79
C VAL A 164 -18.83 -22.90 26.92
N VAL A 165 -17.77 -23.70 26.98
CA VAL A 165 -17.85 -25.17 26.96
C VAL A 165 -17.53 -25.73 28.35
N GLU A 166 -18.47 -26.46 28.95
CA GLU A 166 -18.29 -27.04 30.30
C GLU A 166 -17.33 -28.25 30.27
N PRO A 167 -16.30 -28.31 31.14
CA PRO A 167 -15.35 -29.42 31.19
C PRO A 167 -16.04 -30.77 31.44
N TYR A 168 -15.72 -31.75 30.59
CA TYR A 168 -16.31 -33.09 30.62
C TYR A 168 -15.89 -33.86 31.89
N LYS A 169 -16.87 -34.17 32.75
CA LYS A 169 -16.68 -34.89 34.01
C LYS A 169 -16.92 -36.39 33.81
N LYS A 170 -15.86 -37.19 33.95
CA LYS A 170 -15.99 -38.65 34.04
C LYS A 170 -16.73 -39.05 35.32
N LEU A 171 -17.79 -39.83 35.18
CA LEU A 171 -18.38 -40.57 36.31
C LEU A 171 -17.43 -41.74 36.66
N PRO A 172 -16.97 -41.86 37.91
CA PRO A 172 -16.03 -42.91 38.30
C PRO A 172 -16.74 -44.25 38.55
N GLY A 173 -16.13 -45.34 38.09
CA GLY A 173 -16.37 -46.69 38.63
C GLY A 173 -17.33 -47.59 37.86
N LEU A 174 -16.82 -48.28 36.84
CA LEU A 174 -17.20 -49.68 36.54
C LEU A 174 -16.14 -50.30 35.61
N ASN A 175 -15.19 -51.03 36.20
CA ASN A 175 -14.18 -51.79 35.45
C ASN A 175 -14.69 -53.21 35.17
N SER A 176 -14.71 -53.63 33.91
CA SER A 176 -14.51 -55.05 33.57
C SER A 176 -13.77 -55.16 32.23
N THR A 177 -12.86 -56.14 32.15
CA THR A 177 -11.91 -56.28 31.06
C THR A 177 -12.34 -57.35 30.05
N ALA A 178 -12.70 -56.96 28.82
CA ALA A 178 -12.79 -57.89 27.68
C ALA A 178 -12.68 -57.17 26.31
N LYS A 179 -11.95 -57.83 25.40
CA LYS A 179 -11.96 -57.72 23.92
C LYS A 179 -11.68 -59.14 23.37
N PRO A 180 -11.93 -59.48 22.09
CA PRO A 180 -12.55 -58.69 21.00
C PRO A 180 -14.01 -59.20 20.79
N GLU A 181 -14.72 -59.34 19.65
CA GLU A 181 -14.49 -59.17 18.19
C GLU A 181 -15.71 -58.47 17.53
N ILE A 182 -16.07 -58.85 16.29
CA ILE A 182 -17.19 -58.33 15.48
C ILE A 182 -17.86 -59.51 14.75
N PRO A 183 -19.17 -59.75 14.92
CA PRO A 183 -19.98 -60.03 13.72
C PRO A 183 -21.42 -59.47 13.74
N LYS A 184 -21.72 -58.68 12.69
CA LYS A 184 -22.93 -58.70 11.82
C LYS A 184 -24.34 -59.04 12.35
N LEU A 185 -25.27 -58.12 12.00
CA LEU A 185 -26.65 -58.33 11.46
C LEU A 185 -27.90 -58.49 12.36
N THR A 186 -28.99 -57.89 11.83
CA THR A 186 -30.45 -58.21 11.94
C THR A 186 -31.31 -57.93 13.20
N ARG A 187 -32.24 -56.97 13.02
CA ARG A 187 -33.70 -56.94 13.32
C ARG A 187 -34.29 -57.49 14.65
N SER A 188 -35.22 -56.66 15.17
CA SER A 188 -36.58 -56.98 15.71
C SER A 188 -36.84 -56.80 17.22
N ASN A 189 -38.15 -56.61 17.53
CA ASN A 189 -38.86 -56.56 18.82
C ASN A 189 -38.48 -55.40 19.78
N THR A 190 -39.32 -54.44 20.22
CA THR A 190 -40.78 -54.23 20.46
C THR A 190 -41.29 -54.52 21.88
N ASN A 191 -41.87 -53.46 22.47
CA ASN A 191 -42.95 -53.44 23.48
C ASN A 191 -42.70 -54.00 24.90
N LEU A 192 -42.72 -53.09 25.87
CA LEU A 192 -43.53 -53.16 27.10
C LEU A 192 -43.74 -51.73 27.65
N ASN A 193 -44.49 -51.57 28.76
CA ASN A 193 -44.73 -50.32 29.51
C ASN A 193 -45.52 -49.18 28.82
N ILE A 194 -46.69 -49.48 28.25
CA ILE A 194 -47.69 -48.45 27.86
C ILE A 194 -48.67 -48.12 29.01
N ALA A 195 -48.87 -49.03 29.98
CA ALA A 195 -49.94 -48.93 30.97
C ALA A 195 -49.79 -47.80 32.02
N GLU A 196 -48.57 -47.48 32.47
CA GLU A 196 -48.34 -46.48 33.52
C GLU A 196 -48.59 -45.04 33.05
N LEU A 197 -48.14 -44.71 31.84
CA LEU A 197 -48.24 -43.35 31.26
C LEU A 197 -49.68 -42.85 31.11
N VAL A 198 -50.65 -43.76 30.99
CA VAL A 198 -52.08 -43.41 30.85
C VAL A 198 -52.67 -42.88 32.17
N ARG A 199 -52.18 -43.33 33.34
CA ARG A 199 -52.71 -42.88 34.64
C ARG A 199 -52.25 -41.46 35.00
N GLN A 200 -50.99 -41.12 34.73
CA GLN A 200 -50.45 -39.78 35.05
C GLN A 200 -51.15 -38.66 34.24
N ARG A 201 -51.35 -38.88 32.94
CA ARG A 201 -51.86 -37.89 31.99
C ARG A 201 -53.28 -37.37 32.28
N ASN A 202 -54.05 -38.08 33.09
CA ASN A 202 -55.44 -37.71 33.41
C ASN A 202 -55.59 -36.76 34.61
N MET A 203 -54.56 -36.55 35.44
CA MET A 203 -54.61 -35.52 36.49
C MET A 203 -54.32 -34.11 35.96
N GLU A 204 -53.41 -33.97 35.00
CA GLU A 204 -52.98 -32.66 34.48
C GLU A 204 -54.09 -31.93 33.70
N ARG A 205 -54.96 -32.69 33.01
CA ARG A 205 -56.06 -32.16 32.18
C ARG A 205 -57.11 -31.34 32.95
N LYS A 206 -57.19 -31.43 34.28
CA LYS A 206 -58.16 -30.63 35.07
C LYS A 206 -57.68 -29.22 35.42
N LYS A 207 -56.39 -28.89 35.28
CA LYS A 207 -55.85 -27.57 35.69
C LYS A 207 -55.80 -26.51 34.58
N SER A 208 -56.03 -26.88 33.33
CA SER A 208 -55.87 -25.99 32.16
C SER A 208 -57.17 -25.36 31.65
N SER A 209 -58.33 -25.70 32.25
CA SER A 209 -59.63 -25.34 31.70
C SER A 209 -60.17 -23.96 32.12
N GLU A 210 -59.58 -23.31 33.13
CA GLU A 210 -60.13 -22.08 33.74
C GLU A 210 -59.54 -20.78 33.18
N TYR A 211 -58.46 -20.86 32.37
CA TYR A 211 -57.73 -19.69 31.87
C TYR A 211 -58.17 -19.18 30.48
N ILE A 212 -59.06 -19.90 29.78
CA ILE A 212 -59.37 -19.66 28.36
C ILE A 212 -60.61 -18.76 28.20
N SER A 213 -61.53 -18.73 29.17
CA SER A 213 -62.81 -18.02 29.12
C SER A 213 -62.73 -16.49 29.24
N ALA A 214 -61.53 -15.91 29.37
CA ALA A 214 -61.33 -14.51 29.73
C ALA A 214 -60.84 -13.59 28.58
N LEU A 215 -60.66 -14.10 27.35
CA LEU A 215 -59.91 -13.39 26.29
C LEU A 215 -60.65 -13.17 24.95
N GLU A 216 -61.88 -13.65 24.77
CA GLU A 216 -62.57 -13.60 23.46
C GLU A 216 -63.48 -12.36 23.25
N ASN A 217 -63.78 -11.59 24.30
CA ASN A 217 -64.69 -10.43 24.21
C ASN A 217 -63.94 -9.10 24.04
N GLY A 218 -63.50 -8.79 22.82
CA GLY A 218 -62.95 -7.46 22.54
C GLY A 218 -62.26 -7.23 21.19
N LEU A 219 -63.00 -7.32 20.07
CA LEU A 219 -62.84 -6.50 18.85
C LEU A 219 -63.80 -6.98 17.74
N ALA A 220 -64.85 -6.18 17.47
CA ALA A 220 -65.79 -6.41 16.36
C ALA A 220 -66.21 -5.08 15.73
N GLY A 221 -66.45 -5.08 14.41
CA GLY A 221 -66.63 -3.88 13.60
C GLY A 221 -65.31 -3.36 13.01
N THR A 222 -65.23 -2.93 11.75
CA THR A 222 -66.28 -2.78 10.72
C THR A 222 -65.75 -3.18 9.34
N THR A 223 -66.64 -3.71 8.50
CA THR A 223 -66.40 -4.05 7.10
C THR A 223 -66.67 -2.86 6.17
N LEU A 224 -66.01 -2.83 5.02
CA LEU A 224 -66.49 -2.17 3.80
C LEU A 224 -65.85 -2.86 2.58
N SER A 225 -66.49 -2.75 1.41
CA SER A 225 -66.37 -3.71 0.31
C SER A 225 -65.77 -3.13 -0.98
N SER A 226 -65.46 -4.04 -1.91
CA SER A 226 -64.84 -3.80 -3.21
C SER A 226 -65.72 -3.07 -4.22
N THR A 227 -65.10 -2.30 -5.11
CA THR A 227 -65.46 -2.25 -6.55
C THR A 227 -64.29 -1.69 -7.37
N ALA A 228 -64.26 -1.99 -8.67
CA ALA A 228 -63.37 -1.39 -9.68
C ALA A 228 -64.22 -1.01 -10.91
N PRO A 229 -63.76 -0.09 -11.78
CA PRO A 229 -63.16 -0.58 -13.03
C PRO A 229 -61.96 0.25 -13.54
N SER A 230 -61.52 -0.07 -14.76
CA SER A 230 -60.28 0.32 -15.46
C SER A 230 -60.28 1.68 -16.17
N HIS A 231 -59.09 2.30 -16.30
CA HIS A 231 -58.58 2.86 -17.57
C HIS A 231 -57.05 3.15 -17.48
N ASP A 232 -56.34 3.04 -18.60
CA ASP A 232 -54.87 3.25 -18.74
C ASP A 232 -54.53 4.71 -19.21
N PRO A 233 -53.27 5.07 -19.56
CA PRO A 233 -52.25 5.39 -18.57
C PRO A 233 -51.47 6.70 -18.84
N GLY A 234 -50.88 7.30 -17.79
CA GLY A 234 -49.79 8.29 -17.91
C GLY A 234 -50.06 9.65 -17.27
N ILE A 235 -48.99 10.42 -17.09
CA ILE A 235 -48.98 11.86 -16.71
C ILE A 235 -49.82 12.22 -15.45
N LEU A 236 -49.59 11.56 -14.31
CA LEU A 236 -50.08 12.05 -13.00
C LEU A 236 -49.36 11.51 -11.73
N LYS A 237 -48.32 10.68 -11.87
CA LYS A 237 -47.73 9.93 -10.72
C LYS A 237 -46.55 10.58 -10.00
N THR A 238 -46.03 11.72 -10.44
CA THR A 238 -44.91 12.42 -9.77
C THR A 238 -45.38 13.24 -8.58
N VAL A 239 -46.27 14.22 -8.82
CA VAL A 239 -46.76 15.19 -7.81
C VAL A 239 -47.32 14.51 -6.56
N HIS A 240 -48.02 13.38 -6.73
CA HIS A 240 -48.60 12.65 -5.60
C HIS A 240 -47.59 11.80 -4.81
N LEU A 241 -46.41 11.50 -5.38
CA LEU A 241 -45.36 10.73 -4.71
C LEU A 241 -44.57 11.62 -3.75
N ASP A 242 -44.23 12.85 -4.15
CA ASP A 242 -43.49 13.79 -3.30
C ASP A 242 -44.28 14.17 -2.05
N GLY A 243 -45.59 14.46 -2.19
CA GLY A 243 -46.49 14.69 -1.05
C GLY A 243 -46.69 13.44 -0.16
N LEU A 244 -46.56 12.23 -0.71
CA LEU A 244 -46.52 10.99 0.06
C LEU A 244 -45.19 10.79 0.80
N ILE A 245 -44.07 11.22 0.21
CA ILE A 245 -42.75 11.22 0.87
C ILE A 245 -42.73 12.24 2.01
N GLU A 246 -43.35 13.41 1.86
CA GLU A 246 -43.49 14.38 2.96
C GLU A 246 -44.38 13.84 4.09
N THR A 247 -45.54 13.26 3.79
CA THR A 247 -46.48 12.75 4.81
C THR A 247 -46.00 11.47 5.50
N LEU A 248 -45.30 10.57 4.79
CA LEU A 248 -44.62 9.43 5.41
C LEU A 248 -43.36 9.87 6.18
N GLY A 249 -42.64 10.88 5.67
CA GLY A 249 -41.43 11.44 6.26
C GLY A 249 -41.65 12.15 7.60
N GLN A 250 -42.87 12.61 7.90
CA GLN A 250 -43.22 13.23 9.19
C GLN A 250 -43.11 12.27 10.39
N ASN A 251 -43.15 10.95 10.18
CA ASN A 251 -43.08 9.95 11.25
C ASN A 251 -41.71 9.28 11.45
N VAL A 252 -40.73 9.54 10.57
CA VAL A 252 -39.35 9.10 10.77
C VAL A 252 -38.60 10.14 11.60
N ALA A 253 -37.94 9.72 12.68
CA ALA A 253 -37.09 10.63 13.46
C ALA A 253 -35.89 11.07 12.62
N LYS A 254 -35.89 12.33 12.16
CA LYS A 254 -34.82 12.90 11.33
C LYS A 254 -33.46 12.77 12.03
N VAL A 255 -32.57 11.98 11.44
CA VAL A 255 -31.18 11.82 11.89
C VAL A 255 -30.33 12.86 11.18
N TYR A 256 -29.50 13.59 11.92
CA TYR A 256 -28.56 14.57 11.35
C TYR A 256 -27.13 14.02 11.48
N GLU A 257 -26.44 13.81 10.36
CA GLU A 257 -25.01 13.51 10.37
C GLU A 257 -24.21 14.80 10.59
N PHE A 258 -23.21 14.75 11.47
CA PHE A 258 -22.28 15.84 11.74
C PHE A 258 -20.84 15.32 11.82
N ARG A 259 -19.88 16.16 11.41
CA ARG A 259 -18.45 15.84 11.47
C ARG A 259 -17.79 16.47 12.71
N VAL A 260 -17.01 15.67 13.44
CA VAL A 260 -16.37 16.09 14.70
C VAL A 260 -15.06 16.83 14.48
N ILE A 261 -14.91 17.98 15.15
CA ILE A 261 -13.69 18.79 15.25
C ILE A 261 -13.29 18.90 16.73
N ARG A 262 -11.98 18.90 17.02
CA ARG A 262 -11.45 18.96 18.39
C ARG A 262 -11.60 20.34 19.04
N GLY A 263 -12.43 20.41 20.07
CA GLY A 263 -12.70 21.60 20.87
C GLY A 263 -11.92 21.67 22.19
N VAL A 264 -10.86 22.49 22.21
CA VAL A 264 -10.07 22.77 23.42
C VAL A 264 -10.94 23.42 24.51
N TRP A 265 -11.00 22.79 25.69
CA TRP A 265 -11.73 23.34 26.86
C TRP A 265 -11.07 24.64 27.34
N ASN A 266 -11.62 25.79 26.92
CA ASN A 266 -11.21 27.10 27.38
C ASN A 266 -11.91 27.46 28.71
N SER A 267 -11.28 27.14 29.84
CA SER A 267 -11.82 27.32 31.21
C SER A 267 -12.18 28.77 31.59
N ARG A 268 -11.90 29.75 30.73
CA ARG A 268 -12.33 31.15 30.87
C ARG A 268 -13.78 31.39 30.41
N ARG A 269 -14.41 30.46 29.66
CA ARG A 269 -15.84 30.50 29.33
C ARG A 269 -16.63 29.81 30.46
N SER A 270 -17.14 30.60 31.41
CA SER A 270 -17.80 30.12 32.63
C SER A 270 -19.15 29.41 32.44
N THR A 271 -19.66 29.34 31.21
CA THR A 271 -21.03 28.89 30.86
C THR A 271 -21.08 27.65 29.97
N THR A 272 -19.93 27.05 29.62
CA THR A 272 -19.82 25.85 28.77
C THR A 272 -19.60 24.59 29.61
N GLN A 273 -20.44 23.58 29.42
CA GLN A 273 -20.42 22.29 30.12
C GLN A 273 -19.84 21.19 29.21
N LEU A 274 -19.52 20.03 29.79
CA LEU A 274 -18.98 18.88 29.06
C LEU A 274 -19.96 18.38 27.96
N CYS A 275 -21.28 18.49 28.21
CA CYS A 275 -22.33 18.06 27.29
C CYS A 275 -22.73 19.11 26.23
N ASP A 276 -22.10 20.30 26.22
CA ASP A 276 -22.39 21.35 25.24
C ASP A 276 -21.49 21.21 24.00
N ILE A 277 -22.11 20.88 22.87
CA ILE A 277 -21.49 20.80 21.55
C ILE A 277 -21.72 22.10 20.79
N HIS A 278 -20.71 22.57 20.05
CA HIS A 278 -20.76 23.86 19.36
C HIS A 278 -20.78 23.70 17.82
N THR A 279 -21.58 24.51 17.13
CA THR A 279 -21.66 24.54 15.65
C THR A 279 -21.99 25.95 15.14
N THR A 280 -21.84 26.22 13.85
CA THR A 280 -22.11 27.55 13.25
C THR A 280 -23.51 27.62 12.63
N LYS A 281 -24.06 28.84 12.52
CA LYS A 281 -25.36 29.08 11.87
C LYS A 281 -25.42 28.61 10.42
N GLU A 282 -24.28 28.58 9.73
CA GLU A 282 -24.15 28.11 8.34
C GLU A 282 -24.21 26.57 8.24
N ASN A 283 -23.80 25.86 9.30
CA ASN A 283 -23.70 24.39 9.32
C ASN A 283 -24.92 23.70 9.98
N VAL A 284 -25.93 24.45 10.44
CA VAL A 284 -27.17 23.88 11.01
C VAL A 284 -28.19 23.62 9.90
N PRO A 285 -28.68 22.37 9.70
CA PRO A 285 -29.76 22.10 8.75
C PRO A 285 -31.04 22.86 9.13
N ALA A 286 -31.71 23.48 8.14
CA ALA A 286 -32.87 24.35 8.33
C ALA A 286 -34.13 23.69 8.96
N THR A 287 -34.07 22.41 9.35
CA THR A 287 -35.16 21.71 10.07
C THR A 287 -34.75 21.23 11.48
N MET A 288 -33.59 21.68 11.99
CA MET A 288 -33.03 21.30 13.28
C MET A 288 -33.33 22.34 14.37
N ASP A 289 -34.18 21.97 15.33
CA ASP A 289 -34.46 22.77 16.53
C ASP A 289 -33.26 22.76 17.51
N ILE A 290 -32.47 23.82 17.51
CA ILE A 290 -31.32 23.99 18.43
C ILE A 290 -31.77 23.97 19.92
N ASN A 291 -33.01 24.37 20.20
CA ASN A 291 -33.58 24.48 21.56
C ASN A 291 -33.98 23.12 22.20
N LYS A 292 -33.57 21.98 21.65
CA LYS A 292 -33.91 20.63 22.14
C LYS A 292 -32.63 19.80 22.38
N PRO A 293 -32.62 18.86 23.34
CA PRO A 293 -31.50 17.95 23.51
C PRO A 293 -31.47 16.93 22.36
N PHE A 294 -30.26 16.51 22.00
CA PHE A 294 -30.00 15.50 20.98
C PHE A 294 -29.35 14.27 21.60
N LEU A 295 -29.70 13.10 21.07
CA LEU A 295 -28.96 11.88 21.30
C LEU A 295 -27.83 11.82 20.27
N LEU A 296 -26.59 11.94 20.72
CA LEU A 296 -25.41 11.60 19.93
C LEU A 296 -25.24 10.08 19.92
N THR A 297 -25.09 9.50 18.73
CA THR A 297 -24.67 8.11 18.55
C THR A 297 -23.38 8.07 17.73
N THR A 298 -22.33 7.47 18.29
CA THR A 298 -21.05 7.20 17.60
C THR A 298 -21.14 5.96 16.69
N ASN A 299 -20.10 5.69 15.90
CA ASN A 299 -20.06 4.51 15.03
C ASN A 299 -20.04 3.18 15.81
N ASP A 300 -19.48 3.17 17.02
CA ASP A 300 -19.56 2.09 18.01
C ASP A 300 -20.97 1.88 18.60
N ASN A 301 -21.97 2.67 18.19
CA ASN A 301 -23.30 2.78 18.81
C ASN A 301 -23.27 3.25 20.27
N ARG A 302 -22.22 3.97 20.70
CA ARG A 302 -22.20 4.60 22.03
C ARG A 302 -23.19 5.77 22.03
N GLU A 303 -24.13 5.72 22.96
CA GLU A 303 -25.19 6.71 23.14
C GLU A 303 -24.80 7.75 24.20
N TYR A 304 -24.83 9.03 23.85
CA TYR A 304 -24.58 10.13 24.79
C TYR A 304 -25.53 11.29 24.53
N TYR A 305 -26.08 11.91 25.58
CA TYR A 305 -27.04 13.00 25.43
C TYR A 305 -26.31 14.34 25.47
N VAL A 306 -26.58 15.20 24.48
CA VAL A 306 -25.85 16.45 24.22
C VAL A 306 -26.79 17.62 23.94
N ASN A 307 -26.36 18.81 24.31
CA ASN A 307 -27.00 20.07 23.92
C ASN A 307 -26.19 20.70 22.79
N VAL A 308 -26.86 21.19 21.75
CA VAL A 308 -26.20 21.90 20.64
C VAL A 308 -26.31 23.40 20.86
N ARG A 309 -25.19 24.12 20.78
CA ARG A 309 -25.08 25.57 20.91
C ARG A 309 -24.44 26.20 19.68
N LEU A 310 -24.76 27.46 19.44
CA LEU A 310 -24.14 28.24 18.37
C LEU A 310 -22.80 28.82 18.84
N ALA A 311 -21.74 28.58 18.06
CA ALA A 311 -20.44 29.20 18.24
C ALA A 311 -20.50 30.71 17.88
N VAL A 312 -19.71 31.51 18.59
CA VAL A 312 -19.56 32.96 18.34
C VAL A 312 -18.43 33.24 17.33
N ASP A 313 -17.38 32.43 17.35
CA ASP A 313 -16.16 32.62 16.57
C ASP A 313 -16.23 31.82 15.25
N GLY A 314 -16.63 32.48 14.16
CA GLY A 314 -16.88 31.80 12.88
C GLY A 314 -15.64 31.29 12.13
N GLU A 315 -14.44 31.82 12.45
CA GLU A 315 -13.19 31.51 11.73
C GLU A 315 -12.64 30.10 12.01
N ARG A 316 -13.09 29.45 13.09
CA ARG A 316 -12.60 28.13 13.52
C ARG A 316 -13.23 26.96 12.77
N PHE A 317 -14.32 27.20 12.04
CA PHE A 317 -15.13 26.16 11.41
C PHE A 317 -14.97 26.15 9.89
N PRO A 318 -14.83 24.97 9.25
CA PRO A 318 -14.87 24.86 7.80
C PRO A 318 -16.20 25.34 7.22
N ARG A 319 -16.12 26.17 6.17
CA ARG A 319 -17.24 26.58 5.30
C ARG A 319 -17.42 25.58 4.15
N ASN A 320 -17.61 24.30 4.50
CA ASN A 320 -17.61 23.18 3.56
C ASN A 320 -19.04 22.64 3.38
N ALA A 321 -19.25 21.79 2.37
CA ALA A 321 -20.56 21.16 2.12
C ALA A 321 -21.01 20.18 3.23
N TYR A 322 -20.16 19.86 4.20
CA TYR A 322 -20.42 18.92 5.29
C TYR A 322 -20.61 19.68 6.61
N PRO A 323 -21.74 19.50 7.32
CA PRO A 323 -22.00 20.20 8.57
C PRO A 323 -21.06 19.72 9.68
N THR A 324 -20.39 20.66 10.34
CA THR A 324 -19.35 20.36 11.35
C THR A 324 -19.72 20.82 12.76
N VAL A 325 -19.13 20.13 13.73
CA VAL A 325 -19.48 20.17 15.16
C VAL A 325 -18.20 20.09 15.98
N GLU A 326 -17.97 21.06 16.86
CA GLU A 326 -16.85 21.10 17.81
C GLU A 326 -17.25 20.34 19.07
N ILE A 327 -16.56 19.23 19.35
CA ILE A 327 -16.75 18.39 20.54
C ILE A 327 -15.55 18.56 21.47
N ASN A 328 -15.84 18.63 22.76
CA ASN A 328 -14.86 18.81 23.81
C ASN A 328 -13.85 17.65 23.87
N ASP A 329 -12.54 17.97 23.97
CA ASP A 329 -11.44 17.01 24.13
C ASP A 329 -11.79 15.84 25.06
N ARG A 330 -12.29 16.15 26.28
CA ARG A 330 -12.61 15.15 27.32
C ARG A 330 -13.81 14.29 26.99
N LEU A 331 -14.75 14.81 26.19
CA LEU A 331 -15.93 14.03 25.77
C LEU A 331 -15.56 13.08 24.62
N MET A 332 -14.63 13.47 23.74
CA MET A 332 -14.08 12.56 22.74
C MET A 332 -13.27 11.44 23.39
N GLU A 333 -12.44 11.75 24.40
CA GLU A 333 -11.73 10.74 25.21
C GLU A 333 -12.69 9.76 25.89
N GLN A 334 -13.80 10.23 26.46
CA GLN A 334 -14.82 9.37 27.09
C GLN A 334 -15.64 8.52 26.11
N LEU A 335 -15.77 8.96 24.85
CA LEU A 335 -16.56 8.28 23.82
C LEU A 335 -15.70 7.54 22.78
N GLU A 336 -14.37 7.57 22.93
CA GLU A 336 -13.36 7.05 22.00
C GLU A 336 -13.49 7.59 20.55
N ILE A 337 -14.01 8.81 20.41
CA ILE A 337 -14.24 9.48 19.12
C ILE A 337 -12.93 10.06 18.58
N ASN A 338 -12.66 9.84 17.29
CA ASN A 338 -11.49 10.36 16.61
C ASN A 338 -11.78 11.68 15.85
N HIS A 339 -10.73 12.48 15.60
CA HIS A 339 -10.87 13.75 14.87
C HIS A 339 -11.38 13.50 13.44
N GLY A 340 -12.39 14.26 13.01
CA GLY A 340 -12.96 14.17 11.66
C GLY A 340 -13.92 12.99 11.46
N GLU A 341 -14.18 12.21 12.50
CA GLU A 341 -15.20 11.14 12.51
C GLU A 341 -16.62 11.71 12.36
N LYS A 342 -17.52 10.90 11.79
CA LYS A 342 -18.95 11.19 11.73
C LYS A 342 -19.65 10.76 13.01
N VAL A 343 -20.49 11.64 13.55
CA VAL A 343 -21.47 11.31 14.61
C VAL A 343 -22.88 11.60 14.12
N THR A 344 -23.86 10.87 14.63
CA THR A 344 -25.28 11.11 14.33
C THR A 344 -25.97 11.78 15.50
N LEU A 345 -26.67 12.88 15.27
CA LEU A 345 -27.52 13.56 16.24
C LEU A 345 -29.00 13.27 15.93
N LYS A 346 -29.72 12.71 16.90
CA LYS A 346 -31.15 12.38 16.80
C LYS A 346 -31.94 13.27 17.77
N PRO A 347 -32.92 14.06 17.31
CA PRO A 347 -33.69 14.94 18.17
C PRO A 347 -34.58 14.13 19.12
N ILE A 348 -34.50 14.41 20.42
CA ILE A 348 -35.25 13.68 21.43
C ILE A 348 -36.62 14.34 21.62
N ARG A 349 -37.68 13.53 21.70
CA ARG A 349 -39.00 13.99 22.14
C ARG A 349 -38.96 14.14 23.67
N ASN A 350 -39.26 15.34 24.18
CA ASN A 350 -39.18 15.66 25.62
C ASN A 350 -40.04 14.70 26.46
N ALA A 351 -39.41 13.68 27.04
CA ALA A 351 -39.97 12.92 28.13
C ALA A 351 -39.79 13.74 29.42
N LEU A 352 -40.86 13.86 30.22
CA LEU A 352 -40.80 14.46 31.55
C LEU A 352 -40.17 13.46 32.52
N ASN A 353 -38.84 13.33 32.45
CA ASN A 353 -38.04 12.50 33.34
C ASN A 353 -38.05 13.13 34.75
N ILE A 354 -39.06 12.80 35.56
CA ILE A 354 -39.09 13.12 36.98
C ILE A 354 -37.95 12.34 37.66
N VAL A 355 -37.06 13.05 38.36
CA VAL A 355 -35.95 12.46 39.12
C VAL A 355 -36.24 12.60 40.60
N ASP A 356 -36.45 11.48 41.27
CA ASP A 356 -36.73 11.42 42.71
C ASP A 356 -35.49 11.79 43.53
N ARG A 357 -34.31 11.33 43.09
CA ARG A 357 -33.04 11.55 43.79
C ARG A 357 -31.85 11.70 42.85
N ILE A 358 -30.96 12.63 43.20
CA ILE A 358 -29.64 12.85 42.59
C ILE A 358 -28.59 12.58 43.67
N GLU A 359 -27.65 11.69 43.38
CA GLU A 359 -26.55 11.34 44.27
C GLU A 359 -25.23 11.88 43.70
N LEU A 360 -24.51 12.65 44.51
CA LEU A 360 -23.20 13.23 44.22
C LEU A 360 -22.11 12.36 44.88
N LEU A 361 -21.19 11.82 44.09
CA LEU A 361 -20.05 11.04 44.56
C LEU A 361 -18.75 11.85 44.38
N PRO A 362 -18.09 12.32 45.44
CA PRO A 362 -16.80 13.00 45.32
C PRO A 362 -15.68 12.03 44.94
N ALA A 363 -14.73 12.49 44.12
CA ALA A 363 -13.56 11.70 43.72
C ALA A 363 -12.51 11.52 44.85
N THR A 364 -12.65 12.27 45.95
CA THR A 364 -11.79 12.23 47.14
C THR A 364 -12.64 12.02 48.40
N LYS A 365 -12.03 11.58 49.52
CA LYS A 365 -12.75 11.44 50.79
C LYS A 365 -13.03 12.84 51.37
N VAL A 366 -14.30 13.20 51.46
CA VAL A 366 -14.79 14.49 51.96
C VAL A 366 -15.38 14.33 53.37
N ALA A 367 -15.25 15.35 54.23
CA ALA A 367 -15.86 15.37 55.57
C ALA A 367 -17.32 15.84 55.51
N PRO A 368 -18.22 15.36 56.40
CA PRO A 368 -19.67 15.59 56.27
C PRO A 368 -20.09 17.08 56.25
N ILE A 369 -19.35 17.97 56.92
CA ILE A 369 -19.60 19.43 56.89
C ILE A 369 -19.38 20.02 55.48
N ILE A 370 -18.48 19.42 54.69
CA ILE A 370 -18.14 19.85 53.33
C ILE A 370 -19.09 19.19 52.31
N GLU A 371 -19.74 18.07 52.65
CA GLU A 371 -20.77 17.45 51.80
C GLU A 371 -21.99 18.36 51.61
N GLU A 372 -22.37 19.15 52.64
CA GLU A 372 -23.45 20.14 52.53
C GLU A 372 -23.06 21.33 51.64
N ASP A 373 -21.84 21.87 51.81
CA ASP A 373 -21.28 22.93 50.95
C ASP A 373 -21.19 22.50 49.48
N ILE A 374 -20.80 21.26 49.19
CA ILE A 374 -20.81 20.69 47.84
C ILE A 374 -22.24 20.68 47.25
N VAL A 375 -23.24 20.30 48.05
CA VAL A 375 -24.65 20.31 47.62
C VAL A 375 -25.16 21.74 47.41
N GLU A 376 -24.76 22.71 48.24
CA GLU A 376 -25.11 24.13 48.06
C GLU A 376 -24.45 24.74 46.82
N LYS A 377 -23.13 24.57 46.65
CA LYS A 377 -22.40 25.01 45.45
C LYS A 377 -22.97 24.39 44.18
N PHE A 378 -23.38 23.13 44.21
CA PHE A 378 -24.08 22.49 43.10
C PHE A 378 -25.46 23.12 42.81
N LYS A 379 -26.30 23.34 43.84
CA LYS A 379 -27.58 24.05 43.70
C LYS A 379 -27.39 25.45 43.11
N GLN A 380 -26.41 26.21 43.61
CA GLN A 380 -26.07 27.55 43.09
C GLN A 380 -25.63 27.51 41.62
N PHE A 381 -24.79 26.55 41.24
CA PHE A 381 -24.37 26.35 39.84
C PHE A 381 -25.56 26.06 38.92
N VAL A 382 -26.47 25.15 39.33
CA VAL A 382 -27.67 24.82 38.55
C VAL A 382 -28.59 26.04 38.45
N LEU A 383 -28.83 26.77 39.55
CA LEU A 383 -29.64 27.99 39.56
C LEU A 383 -29.02 29.16 38.77
N HIS A 384 -27.70 29.19 38.59
CA HIS A 384 -27.03 30.16 37.73
C HIS A 384 -27.27 29.82 36.24
N ASN A 385 -27.01 28.58 35.84
CA ASN A 385 -27.06 28.15 34.44
C ASN A 385 -28.49 27.89 33.92
N SER A 386 -29.42 27.46 34.79
CA SER A 386 -30.84 27.22 34.46
C SER A 386 -31.63 28.49 34.11
N LYS A 387 -31.01 29.68 34.16
CA LYS A 387 -31.67 30.96 33.81
C LYS A 387 -31.95 31.14 32.31
N ILE A 388 -31.24 30.40 31.45
CA ILE A 388 -31.31 30.58 30.00
C ILE A 388 -31.93 29.34 29.32
N HIS A 389 -31.44 28.14 29.66
CA HIS A 389 -31.96 26.87 29.15
C HIS A 389 -31.94 25.78 30.23
N ALA A 390 -32.67 24.69 30.02
CA ALA A 390 -32.66 23.51 30.89
C ALA A 390 -31.29 22.82 30.87
N LEU A 391 -30.84 22.38 32.04
CA LEU A 391 -29.52 21.79 32.22
C LEU A 391 -29.58 20.27 32.03
N LEU A 392 -28.85 19.75 31.04
CA LEU A 392 -28.82 18.33 30.70
C LEU A 392 -27.74 17.60 31.52
N LEU A 393 -28.14 16.58 32.28
CA LEU A 393 -27.24 15.69 33.02
C LEU A 393 -27.40 14.24 32.56
N ASN A 394 -26.27 13.55 32.37
CA ASN A 394 -26.18 12.13 32.05
C ASN A 394 -25.93 11.27 33.31
N GLN A 395 -26.35 10.01 33.25
CA GLN A 395 -26.03 9.01 34.27
C GLN A 395 -24.52 8.71 34.30
N GLU A 396 -23.94 8.63 35.50
CA GLU A 396 -22.50 8.51 35.76
C GLU A 396 -21.61 9.62 35.15
N GLN A 397 -22.19 10.79 34.84
CA GLN A 397 -21.44 11.93 34.30
C GLN A 397 -20.42 12.47 35.31
N LEU A 398 -19.17 12.65 34.85
CA LEU A 398 -18.14 13.39 35.56
C LEU A 398 -18.41 14.91 35.47
N PHE A 399 -18.43 15.58 36.60
CA PHE A 399 -18.83 16.97 36.76
C PHE A 399 -17.78 17.72 37.59
N LYS A 400 -17.29 18.87 37.11
CA LYS A 400 -16.31 19.70 37.83
C LYS A 400 -16.97 20.95 38.41
N LEU A 401 -16.98 21.06 39.73
CA LEU A 401 -17.08 22.34 40.45
C LEU A 401 -15.68 22.98 40.54
N PRO A 402 -15.55 24.28 40.84
CA PRO A 402 -14.24 24.96 40.90
C PRO A 402 -13.18 24.22 41.74
N GLU A 403 -13.61 23.65 42.87
CA GLU A 403 -12.77 23.00 43.89
C GLU A 403 -12.89 21.46 43.91
N TYR A 404 -13.87 20.85 43.22
CA TYR A 404 -14.22 19.43 43.37
C TYR A 404 -14.55 18.73 42.05
N TYR A 405 -14.14 17.46 41.94
CA TYR A 405 -14.63 16.53 40.91
C TYR A 405 -15.69 15.60 41.52
N LEU A 406 -16.87 15.56 40.90
CA LEU A 406 -18.03 14.78 41.32
C LEU A 406 -18.46 13.82 40.20
N THR A 407 -18.97 12.65 40.56
CA THR A 407 -19.69 11.75 39.63
C THR A 407 -21.18 11.77 39.98
N LEU A 408 -22.04 11.95 38.97
CA LEU A 408 -23.49 12.04 39.14
C LEU A 408 -24.18 10.68 38.98
N LYS A 409 -24.90 10.22 40.01
CA LYS A 409 -25.86 9.11 39.91
C LYS A 409 -27.29 9.64 39.92
N LEU A 410 -28.13 9.11 39.03
CA LEU A 410 -29.56 9.42 38.93
C LEU A 410 -30.40 8.23 39.42
N GLN A 411 -31.46 8.49 40.18
CA GLN A 411 -32.45 7.49 40.57
C GLN A 411 -33.85 7.89 40.07
N PRO A 412 -34.66 6.95 39.53
CA PRO A 412 -34.38 5.51 39.37
C PRO A 412 -33.26 5.20 38.35
N PRO A 413 -32.48 4.11 38.53
CA PRO A 413 -31.29 3.81 37.72
C PRO A 413 -31.58 3.44 36.24
N ALA A 414 -32.85 3.43 35.82
CA ALA A 414 -33.24 3.32 34.41
C ALA A 414 -33.18 4.67 33.65
N LEU A 415 -33.01 5.79 34.36
CA LEU A 415 -32.92 7.13 33.76
C LEU A 415 -31.50 7.42 33.25
N LYS A 416 -31.28 7.23 31.94
CA LYS A 416 -30.02 7.57 31.26
C LYS A 416 -29.66 9.07 31.33
N TYR A 417 -30.67 9.94 31.33
CA TYR A 417 -30.49 11.41 31.32
C TYR A 417 -31.62 12.14 32.06
N CYS A 418 -31.34 13.37 32.50
CA CYS A 418 -32.29 14.29 33.11
C CYS A 418 -32.13 15.71 32.56
N LEU A 419 -33.24 16.44 32.41
CA LEU A 419 -33.27 17.88 32.16
C LEU A 419 -33.67 18.60 33.45
N ILE A 420 -32.74 19.29 34.09
CA ILE A 420 -33.01 20.03 35.34
C ILE A 420 -33.36 21.48 35.04
N ASN A 421 -34.47 21.92 35.63
CA ASN A 421 -34.90 23.31 35.70
C ASN A 421 -35.07 23.73 37.17
N SER A 422 -35.12 25.03 37.44
CA SER A 422 -35.40 25.62 38.75
C SER A 422 -36.71 25.13 39.41
N THR A 423 -37.66 24.60 38.64
CA THR A 423 -38.90 23.96 39.11
C THR A 423 -38.69 22.50 39.54
N ILE A 424 -37.88 21.74 38.80
CA ILE A 424 -37.58 20.31 39.07
C ILE A 424 -36.68 20.18 40.30
N LEU A 425 -35.73 21.10 40.46
CA LEU A 425 -34.83 21.17 41.63
C LEU A 425 -35.55 21.37 42.98
N ARG A 426 -36.83 21.79 42.97
CA ARG A 426 -37.69 21.84 44.18
C ARG A 426 -38.30 20.49 44.58
N HIS A 427 -38.32 19.53 43.66
CA HIS A 427 -38.97 18.23 43.83
C HIS A 427 -37.96 17.08 44.00
N SER A 428 -36.80 17.17 43.34
CA SER A 428 -35.72 16.18 43.43
C SER A 428 -34.92 16.29 44.75
N LYS A 429 -34.70 15.17 45.44
CA LYS A 429 -33.78 15.14 46.61
C LYS A 429 -32.33 15.04 46.14
N ILE A 430 -31.49 16.02 46.49
CA ILE A 430 -30.05 15.98 46.22
C ILE A 430 -29.33 15.49 47.48
N CYS A 431 -28.48 14.47 47.35
CA CYS A 431 -27.64 13.95 48.44
C CYS A 431 -26.19 13.86 47.97
N CYS A 432 -25.24 14.20 48.83
CA CYS A 432 -23.88 13.67 48.71
C CYS A 432 -23.84 12.25 49.31
N THR A 433 -22.90 11.44 48.85
CA THR A 433 -22.61 10.12 49.42
C THR A 433 -21.10 9.90 49.44
N GLY A 434 -20.49 9.79 50.62
CA GLY A 434 -19.05 9.61 50.83
C GLY A 434 -18.40 8.31 50.30
N GLU A 435 -19.06 7.59 49.41
CA GLU A 435 -18.44 6.49 48.64
C GLU A 435 -17.50 7.06 47.57
N VAL A 436 -16.19 6.94 47.80
CA VAL A 436 -15.20 7.36 46.80
C VAL A 436 -15.11 6.32 45.69
N LYS A 437 -15.61 6.67 44.49
CA LYS A 437 -15.37 5.95 43.24
C LYS A 437 -14.09 6.54 42.59
N PRO A 438 -12.91 5.89 42.69
CA PRO A 438 -11.66 6.48 42.21
C PRO A 438 -11.69 6.62 40.68
N VAL A 439 -11.52 7.85 40.19
CA VAL A 439 -11.49 8.14 38.75
C VAL A 439 -10.11 7.79 38.20
N ALA A 440 -10.02 6.68 37.47
CA ALA A 440 -8.78 6.29 36.79
C ALA A 440 -8.33 7.42 35.83
N GLY A 441 -7.13 7.95 36.06
CA GLY A 441 -6.53 9.03 35.26
C GLY A 441 -6.48 10.42 35.89
N TYR A 442 -7.09 10.65 37.07
CA TYR A 442 -6.99 11.93 37.78
C TYR A 442 -6.10 11.85 39.02
N SER A 443 -4.87 12.35 38.89
CA SER A 443 -4.04 12.82 40.00
C SER A 443 -4.04 14.35 40.03
N ASP A 444 -3.99 14.96 41.21
CA ASP A 444 -4.00 16.41 41.36
C ASP A 444 -2.84 17.10 40.64
N VAL A 445 -3.14 18.24 40.00
CA VAL A 445 -2.14 19.12 39.38
C VAL A 445 -2.40 20.55 39.86
N ASP A 446 -1.85 20.84 41.04
CA ASP A 446 -1.24 22.15 41.29
C ASP A 446 -0.02 21.94 42.19
N GLY A 447 1.07 22.68 41.94
CA GLY A 447 2.37 22.46 42.60
C GLY A 447 3.43 21.82 41.70
N SER A 448 4.35 22.65 41.22
CA SER A 448 5.43 22.29 40.29
C SER A 448 6.36 21.17 40.78
N LYS A 449 6.64 20.17 39.92
CA LYS A 449 7.95 19.48 39.86
C LYS A 449 8.24 18.82 38.51
N LYS A 450 9.54 18.71 38.24
CA LYS A 450 10.22 18.28 37.01
C LYS A 450 9.66 16.98 36.40
N LYS A 451 9.56 16.92 35.06
CA LYS A 451 9.37 15.67 34.30
C LYS A 451 10.53 14.69 34.62
N PRO A 452 10.25 13.43 35.03
CA PRO A 452 11.17 12.32 34.89
C PRO A 452 11.29 11.91 33.41
N ALA A 453 12.32 11.12 33.07
CA ALA A 453 12.57 10.69 31.69
C ALA A 453 12.07 9.27 31.40
N ALA A 454 11.73 9.05 30.12
CA ALA A 454 11.72 7.79 29.39
C ALA A 454 11.07 6.54 30.02
N LEU A 455 9.96 6.12 29.40
CA LEU A 455 9.87 4.78 28.83
C LEU A 455 9.68 4.91 27.31
N LYS A 456 10.17 3.94 26.54
CA LYS A 456 10.26 3.98 25.08
C LYS A 456 9.03 3.36 24.40
N ASP A 457 9.07 3.33 23.07
CA ASP A 457 8.34 2.44 22.16
C ASP A 457 7.14 3.06 21.40
N ALA A 458 7.43 4.16 20.70
CA ALA A 458 6.86 4.44 19.38
C ALA A 458 7.94 5.15 18.53
N GLU A 459 8.09 4.80 17.25
CA GLU A 459 9.12 5.37 16.39
C GLU A 459 8.87 6.86 16.14
N SER A 460 9.86 7.69 16.45
CA SER A 460 9.85 9.11 16.09
C SER A 460 10.01 9.26 14.58
N VAL A 461 8.89 9.34 13.86
CA VAL A 461 8.87 9.73 12.44
C VAL A 461 9.59 11.08 12.33
N GLU A 462 10.77 11.09 11.69
CA GLU A 462 11.55 12.31 11.52
C GLU A 462 10.70 13.37 10.81
N GLU A 463 10.69 14.60 11.33
CA GLU A 463 10.04 15.73 10.68
C GLU A 463 10.83 16.17 9.43
N CYS A 464 10.68 15.41 8.34
CA CYS A 464 11.16 15.73 7.01
C CYS A 464 10.40 16.96 6.46
N LYS A 465 10.78 18.14 6.96
CA LYS A 465 10.31 19.44 6.47
C LYS A 465 10.87 19.67 5.07
N LEU A 466 10.04 20.19 4.17
CA LEU A 466 10.27 20.01 2.74
C LEU A 466 11.40 20.86 2.16
N VAL A 467 12.13 20.22 1.23
CA VAL A 467 12.97 20.84 0.22
C VAL A 467 12.10 21.79 -0.62
N LYS A 468 12.31 23.11 -0.49
CA LYS A 468 11.51 24.11 -1.19
C LYS A 468 11.99 24.28 -2.63
N ILE A 469 11.35 23.56 -3.54
CA ILE A 469 11.53 23.67 -5.01
C ILE A 469 10.22 24.21 -5.59
N GLU A 470 10.25 25.41 -6.18
CA GLU A 470 9.04 26.09 -6.68
C GLU A 470 8.20 25.23 -7.63
N LYS A 471 8.85 24.48 -8.53
CA LYS A 471 8.15 23.59 -9.48
C LYS A 471 7.34 22.50 -8.76
N ILE A 472 7.88 21.95 -7.69
CA ILE A 472 7.21 20.89 -6.90
C ILE A 472 6.14 21.50 -6.00
N GLU A 473 6.37 22.69 -5.45
CA GLU A 473 5.37 23.43 -4.67
C GLU A 473 4.14 23.79 -5.52
N ARG A 474 4.32 24.27 -6.76
CA ARG A 474 3.22 24.49 -7.72
C ARG A 474 2.45 23.20 -8.06
N ILE A 475 3.15 22.07 -8.25
CA ILE A 475 2.52 20.76 -8.48
C ILE A 475 1.72 20.30 -7.25
N VAL A 476 2.24 20.52 -6.04
CA VAL A 476 1.50 20.24 -4.78
C VAL A 476 0.25 21.10 -4.71
N GLU A 477 0.34 22.40 -4.98
CA GLU A 477 -0.80 23.33 -4.96
C GLU A 477 -1.88 22.95 -5.97
N GLU A 478 -1.51 22.65 -7.20
CA GLU A 478 -2.44 22.19 -8.23
C GLU A 478 -3.14 20.88 -7.83
N CYS A 479 -2.40 19.89 -7.32
CA CYS A 479 -2.98 18.65 -6.81
C CYS A 479 -3.93 18.89 -5.63
N THR A 480 -3.51 19.70 -4.65
CA THR A 480 -4.30 20.04 -3.46
C THR A 480 -5.59 20.78 -3.84
N ASP A 481 -5.56 21.73 -4.77
CA ASP A 481 -6.76 22.45 -5.22
C ASP A 481 -7.72 21.53 -6.00
N ARG A 482 -7.22 20.69 -6.90
CA ARG A 482 -8.02 19.67 -7.60
C ARG A 482 -8.75 18.74 -6.61
N LEU A 483 -8.08 18.35 -5.51
CA LEU A 483 -8.68 17.55 -4.44
C LEU A 483 -9.72 18.32 -3.62
N LYS A 484 -9.53 19.63 -3.35
CA LYS A 484 -10.54 20.48 -2.68
C LYS A 484 -11.85 20.52 -3.47
N TYR A 485 -11.78 20.75 -4.79
CA TYR A 485 -12.96 20.77 -5.66
C TYR A 485 -13.69 19.41 -5.67
N ALA A 486 -12.94 18.32 -5.88
CA ALA A 486 -13.50 16.98 -5.99
C ALA A 486 -14.22 16.50 -4.72
N LEU A 487 -13.60 16.74 -3.56
CA LEU A 487 -14.12 16.37 -2.25
C LEU A 487 -15.15 17.37 -1.69
N CYS A 488 -15.57 18.40 -2.45
CA CYS A 488 -16.48 19.46 -1.99
C CYS A 488 -16.04 20.13 -0.66
N LEU A 489 -14.73 20.31 -0.50
CA LEU A 489 -14.10 21.00 0.64
C LEU A 489 -14.09 22.54 0.47
N ASP A 490 -14.78 23.04 -0.56
CA ASP A 490 -14.87 24.44 -0.96
C ASP A 490 -16.30 24.72 -1.44
N ALA A 491 -16.88 25.85 -1.01
CA ALA A 491 -18.25 26.26 -1.32
C ALA A 491 -18.57 26.39 -2.83
N ARG A 492 -17.54 26.38 -3.68
CA ARG A 492 -17.66 26.40 -5.15
C ARG A 492 -18.26 25.13 -5.77
N CYS A 493 -18.32 24.00 -5.06
CA CYS A 493 -18.99 22.79 -5.54
C CYS A 493 -19.91 22.14 -4.48
N LYS A 494 -21.01 21.51 -4.94
CA LYS A 494 -21.98 20.79 -4.10
C LYS A 494 -22.21 19.33 -4.51
N VAL A 495 -21.53 18.85 -5.55
CA VAL A 495 -21.66 17.48 -6.08
C VAL A 495 -20.26 16.86 -6.07
N PRO A 496 -20.02 15.76 -5.34
CA PRO A 496 -18.71 15.13 -5.30
C PRO A 496 -18.34 14.58 -6.68
N GLN A 497 -17.08 14.70 -7.05
CA GLN A 497 -16.54 14.17 -8.31
C GLN A 497 -15.47 13.11 -8.02
N GLN A 498 -15.46 12.03 -8.80
CA GLN A 498 -14.43 11.01 -8.73
C GLN A 498 -13.07 11.60 -9.13
N CYS A 499 -12.20 11.86 -8.15
CA CYS A 499 -10.83 12.31 -8.39
C CYS A 499 -9.85 11.23 -7.92
N ASN A 500 -9.40 10.45 -8.90
CA ASN A 500 -8.33 9.48 -8.77
C ASN A 500 -7.13 10.01 -9.57
N MET A 501 -5.99 10.18 -8.91
CA MET A 501 -4.76 10.71 -9.50
C MET A 501 -3.55 9.83 -9.17
N PHE A 502 -2.53 9.85 -10.03
CA PHE A 502 -1.23 9.29 -9.67
C PHE A 502 -0.08 10.25 -9.92
N ILE A 503 0.94 10.16 -9.06
CA ILE A 503 2.20 10.90 -9.16
C ILE A 503 3.29 9.93 -9.64
N ALA A 504 3.68 10.09 -10.90
CA ALA A 504 4.74 9.33 -11.55
C ALA A 504 6.09 10.07 -11.41
N GLY A 505 7.19 9.34 -11.18
CA GLY A 505 8.53 9.93 -11.13
C GLY A 505 9.58 8.89 -10.78
N SER A 506 10.84 9.14 -11.15
CA SER A 506 11.95 8.19 -11.01
C SER A 506 12.13 7.62 -9.59
N SER A 507 12.93 6.56 -9.43
CA SER A 507 13.32 6.11 -8.09
C SER A 507 14.00 7.26 -7.33
N GLN A 508 13.75 7.38 -6.03
CA GLN A 508 14.27 8.45 -5.17
C GLN A 508 13.83 9.90 -5.52
N SER A 509 12.86 10.10 -6.41
CA SER A 509 12.32 11.45 -6.77
C SER A 509 11.49 12.16 -5.67
N GLY A 510 11.34 11.58 -4.47
CA GLY A 510 10.60 12.20 -3.36
C GLY A 510 9.08 12.05 -3.41
N ARG A 511 8.52 11.24 -4.32
CA ARG A 511 7.07 10.99 -4.49
C ARG A 511 6.28 10.86 -3.20
N LYS A 512 6.74 10.02 -2.27
CA LYS A 512 6.08 9.81 -0.96
C LYS A 512 5.96 11.12 -0.18
N THR A 513 7.05 11.86 -0.05
CA THR A 513 7.11 13.18 0.61
C THR A 513 6.22 14.23 -0.06
N VAL A 514 6.04 14.16 -1.39
CA VAL A 514 5.09 15.01 -2.14
C VAL A 514 3.65 14.65 -1.78
N CYS A 515 3.30 13.35 -1.76
CA CYS A 515 1.99 12.89 -1.30
C CYS A 515 1.72 13.27 0.17
N ASP A 516 2.67 13.00 1.07
CA ASP A 516 2.56 13.31 2.51
C ASP A 516 2.37 14.83 2.76
N ASN A 517 2.95 15.70 1.92
CA ASN A 517 2.72 17.15 1.95
C ASN A 517 1.29 17.51 1.52
N ILE A 518 0.78 16.91 0.43
CA ILE A 518 -0.62 17.08 -0.01
C ILE A 518 -1.59 16.62 1.09
N LEU A 519 -1.32 15.48 1.74
CA LEU A 519 -2.13 14.98 2.87
C LEU A 519 -2.09 15.93 4.07
N LYS A 520 -0.90 16.44 4.46
CA LYS A 520 -0.78 17.42 5.56
C LYS A 520 -1.54 18.71 5.27
N ARG A 521 -1.38 19.30 4.07
CA ARG A 521 -2.14 20.50 3.63
C ARG A 521 -3.65 20.30 3.62
N LEU A 522 -4.14 19.06 3.48
CA LEU A 522 -5.56 18.73 3.55
C LEU A 522 -6.05 18.40 4.98
N ALA A 523 -5.18 17.89 5.85
CA ALA A 523 -5.48 17.60 7.26
C ALA A 523 -5.42 18.84 8.16
N GLU A 524 -4.65 19.86 7.79
CA GLU A 524 -4.54 21.14 8.48
C GLU A 524 -5.83 21.99 8.38
N VAL A 525 -5.89 23.03 9.23
CA VAL A 525 -6.99 24.02 9.24
C VAL A 525 -6.97 24.80 7.91
N PRO A 526 -8.10 24.98 7.20
CA PRO A 526 -9.48 24.73 7.63
C PRO A 526 -10.08 23.38 7.20
N PHE A 527 -9.42 22.56 6.39
CA PHE A 527 -10.08 21.48 5.65
C PHE A 527 -10.27 20.19 6.46
N TYR A 528 -9.36 19.88 7.40
CA TYR A 528 -9.44 18.74 8.31
C TYR A 528 -9.69 17.37 7.64
N CYS A 529 -9.30 17.16 6.38
CA CYS A 529 -9.59 15.93 5.63
C CYS A 529 -8.96 14.70 6.32
N PHE A 530 -9.68 13.58 6.36
CA PHE A 530 -9.10 12.32 6.84
C PHE A 530 -8.20 11.71 5.74
N SER A 531 -7.14 11.02 6.14
CA SER A 531 -6.23 10.36 5.20
C SER A 531 -5.75 9.01 5.73
N THR A 532 -5.78 7.97 4.90
CA THR A 532 -5.15 6.67 5.20
C THR A 532 -4.07 6.34 4.18
N THR A 533 -3.07 5.57 4.60
CA THR A 533 -1.96 5.15 3.75
C THR A 533 -1.98 3.62 3.57
N PHE A 534 -1.98 3.18 2.31
CA PHE A 534 -1.95 1.77 1.92
C PHE A 534 -0.61 1.48 1.23
N ASP A 535 0.29 0.88 1.98
CA ASP A 535 1.67 0.57 1.57
C ASP A 535 1.69 -0.70 0.70
N CYS A 536 1.75 -0.55 -0.62
CA CYS A 536 1.63 -1.64 -1.56
C CYS A 536 2.81 -2.63 -1.48
N ALA A 537 3.98 -2.20 -0.97
CA ALA A 537 5.15 -3.06 -0.83
C ALA A 537 4.93 -4.18 0.19
N LYS A 538 4.20 -3.91 1.28
CA LYS A 538 3.84 -4.92 2.32
C LYS A 538 2.93 -6.05 1.80
N HIS A 539 2.29 -5.86 0.66
CA HIS A 539 1.36 -6.82 0.04
C HIS A 539 1.94 -7.55 -1.18
N LYS A 540 3.19 -7.29 -1.56
CA LYS A 540 3.87 -7.96 -2.67
C LYS A 540 3.85 -9.49 -2.48
N GLY A 541 3.39 -10.23 -3.50
CA GLY A 541 3.34 -11.69 -3.48
C GLY A 541 2.25 -12.32 -2.60
N ARG A 542 1.37 -11.53 -1.97
CA ARG A 542 0.19 -12.07 -1.26
C ARG A 542 -0.88 -12.54 -2.25
N LYS A 543 -1.70 -13.51 -1.84
CA LYS A 543 -2.89 -13.93 -2.61
C LYS A 543 -3.86 -12.75 -2.79
N PRO A 544 -4.49 -12.56 -3.97
CA PRO A 544 -5.35 -11.41 -4.24
C PRO A 544 -6.44 -11.21 -3.19
N ASP A 545 -7.07 -12.29 -2.71
CA ASP A 545 -8.15 -12.25 -1.71
C ASP A 545 -7.71 -11.59 -0.38
N SER A 546 -6.43 -11.75 0.01
CA SER A 546 -5.87 -11.07 1.18
C SER A 546 -5.69 -9.57 0.91
N ILE A 547 -5.19 -9.22 -0.28
CA ILE A 547 -5.02 -7.81 -0.68
C ILE A 547 -6.39 -7.13 -0.78
N GLN A 548 -7.43 -7.83 -1.27
CA GLN A 548 -8.81 -7.33 -1.29
C GLN A 548 -9.33 -7.08 0.14
N LYS A 549 -9.11 -8.02 1.07
CA LYS A 549 -9.55 -7.86 2.47
C LYS A 549 -8.89 -6.64 3.11
N ASP A 550 -7.58 -6.49 2.95
CA ASP A 550 -6.78 -5.43 3.55
C ASP A 550 -7.14 -4.06 2.93
N LEU A 551 -7.24 -3.98 1.60
CA LEU A 551 -7.65 -2.77 0.86
C LEU A 551 -9.10 -2.34 1.20
N ARG A 552 -10.03 -3.30 1.28
CA ARG A 552 -11.43 -3.01 1.60
C ARG A 552 -11.60 -2.52 3.05
N HIS A 553 -10.75 -2.95 3.98
CA HIS A 553 -10.71 -2.39 5.33
C HIS A 553 -10.28 -0.92 5.32
N ALA A 554 -9.22 -0.56 4.58
CA ALA A 554 -8.79 0.83 4.41
C ALA A 554 -9.87 1.71 3.74
N LEU A 555 -10.57 1.18 2.73
CA LEU A 555 -11.69 1.86 2.08
C LEU A 555 -12.90 2.06 3.02
N TYR A 556 -13.22 1.09 3.89
CA TYR A 556 -14.25 1.29 4.92
C TYR A 556 -13.86 2.39 5.92
N LEU A 557 -12.61 2.47 6.37
CA LEU A 557 -12.14 3.56 7.22
C LEU A 557 -12.29 4.92 6.52
N CYS A 558 -11.93 5.02 5.24
CA CYS A 558 -12.15 6.24 4.44
C CYS A 558 -13.64 6.60 4.30
N MET A 559 -14.54 5.60 4.24
CA MET A 559 -15.98 5.81 4.19
C MET A 559 -16.53 6.38 5.50
N PHE A 560 -16.10 5.84 6.66
CA PHE A 560 -16.56 6.29 7.98
C PHE A 560 -16.12 7.73 8.31
N HIS A 561 -14.87 8.10 7.98
CA HIS A 561 -14.31 9.43 8.25
C HIS A 561 -14.45 10.41 7.06
N SER A 562 -15.33 10.10 6.09
CA SER A 562 -15.49 10.87 4.85
C SER A 562 -15.94 12.33 5.10
N PRO A 563 -15.43 13.33 4.35
CA PRO A 563 -14.54 13.23 3.19
C PRO A 563 -13.10 12.79 3.53
N ALA A 564 -12.55 11.92 2.68
CA ALA A 564 -11.28 11.24 2.95
C ALA A 564 -10.42 11.03 1.69
N VAL A 565 -9.11 10.88 1.90
CA VAL A 565 -8.13 10.52 0.87
C VAL A 565 -7.48 9.17 1.20
N LEU A 566 -7.49 8.25 0.24
CA LEU A 566 -6.68 7.03 0.28
C LEU A 566 -5.37 7.28 -0.50
N PHE A 567 -4.23 7.19 0.18
CA PHE A 567 -2.92 7.22 -0.48
C PHE A 567 -2.36 5.80 -0.64
N MET A 568 -2.25 5.32 -1.88
CA MET A 568 -1.62 4.04 -2.24
C MET A 568 -0.15 4.26 -2.60
N ASP A 569 0.77 3.83 -1.73
CA ASP A 569 2.21 4.02 -1.95
C ASP A 569 2.82 2.81 -2.67
N GLY A 570 3.42 3.03 -3.84
CA GLY A 570 4.12 2.00 -4.62
C GLY A 570 3.22 1.09 -5.48
N LEU A 571 2.20 1.65 -6.15
CA LEU A 571 1.18 0.86 -6.86
C LEU A 571 1.77 -0.10 -7.92
N ASP A 572 2.88 0.28 -8.59
CA ASP A 572 3.64 -0.53 -9.54
C ASP A 572 3.95 -1.95 -9.01
N VAL A 573 4.17 -2.09 -7.69
CA VAL A 573 4.61 -3.33 -7.04
C VAL A 573 3.50 -4.40 -7.04
N LEU A 574 2.24 -3.98 -7.20
CA LEU A 574 1.07 -4.86 -7.27
C LEU A 574 0.44 -4.90 -8.68
N ALA A 575 0.56 -3.82 -9.44
CA ALA A 575 -0.08 -3.62 -10.74
C ALA A 575 0.91 -3.39 -11.88
N HIS A 576 2.03 -4.13 -11.88
CA HIS A 576 3.03 -4.10 -12.94
C HIS A 576 2.43 -4.50 -14.30
N GLN A 577 2.78 -3.81 -15.37
CA GLN A 577 2.40 -4.22 -16.72
C GLN A 577 3.16 -5.49 -17.12
N PRO A 578 2.49 -6.62 -17.42
CA PRO A 578 3.19 -7.76 -17.98
C PRO A 578 3.70 -7.48 -19.40
N GLY A 579 4.78 -8.15 -19.80
CA GLY A 579 5.17 -8.26 -21.21
C GLY A 579 4.17 -9.11 -22.01
N ASP A 580 4.33 -9.15 -23.34
CA ASP A 580 3.37 -9.76 -24.29
C ASP A 580 3.26 -11.31 -24.23
N GLN A 581 3.65 -11.95 -23.11
CA GLN A 581 3.44 -13.38 -22.86
C GLN A 581 2.55 -13.60 -21.64
N ASN A 582 1.60 -14.53 -21.77
CA ASN A 582 0.71 -14.96 -20.67
C ASN A 582 1.45 -15.86 -19.66
N THR A 583 2.39 -15.29 -18.91
CA THR A 583 3.01 -15.96 -17.75
C THR A 583 2.02 -16.06 -16.58
N PRO A 584 2.20 -16.99 -15.63
CA PRO A 584 1.35 -17.04 -14.42
C PRO A 584 1.43 -15.73 -13.61
N ASP A 585 2.60 -15.08 -13.58
CA ASP A 585 2.80 -13.79 -12.91
C ASP A 585 2.05 -12.65 -13.63
N ALA A 586 1.98 -12.69 -14.97
CA ALA A 586 1.16 -11.78 -15.75
C ALA A 586 -0.33 -11.94 -15.42
N GLU A 587 -0.82 -13.17 -15.28
CA GLU A 587 -2.20 -13.42 -14.89
C GLU A 587 -2.49 -12.94 -13.45
N TYR A 588 -1.53 -13.12 -12.53
CA TYR A 588 -1.60 -12.59 -11.15
C TYR A 588 -1.69 -11.06 -11.11
N HIS A 589 -0.76 -10.33 -11.74
CA HIS A 589 -0.80 -8.86 -11.78
C HIS A 589 -2.07 -8.32 -12.47
N ASN A 590 -2.56 -9.02 -13.50
CA ASN A 590 -3.83 -8.70 -14.15
C ASN A 590 -5.04 -8.87 -13.19
N LYS A 591 -5.11 -9.99 -12.46
CA LYS A 591 -6.16 -10.26 -11.46
C LYS A 591 -6.15 -9.24 -10.32
N VAL A 592 -4.96 -8.89 -9.80
CA VAL A 592 -4.79 -7.86 -8.77
C VAL A 592 -5.19 -6.47 -9.29
N SER A 593 -4.85 -6.15 -10.54
CA SER A 593 -5.24 -4.87 -11.17
C SER A 593 -6.76 -4.73 -11.29
N ASP A 594 -7.47 -5.74 -11.80
CA ASP A 594 -8.94 -5.69 -11.90
C ASP A 594 -9.64 -5.68 -10.53
N MET A 595 -9.05 -6.34 -9.52
CA MET A 595 -9.53 -6.30 -8.14
C MET A 595 -9.42 -4.89 -7.54
N ILE A 596 -8.27 -4.22 -7.69
CA ILE A 596 -8.06 -2.83 -7.26
C ILE A 596 -9.06 -1.91 -7.98
N ARG A 597 -9.20 -2.06 -9.30
CA ARG A 597 -10.10 -1.24 -10.12
C ARG A 597 -11.55 -1.32 -9.62
N LYS A 598 -12.07 -2.55 -9.42
CA LYS A 598 -13.44 -2.79 -8.94
C LYS A 598 -13.69 -2.21 -7.54
N GLN A 599 -12.74 -2.35 -6.60
CA GLN A 599 -12.91 -1.81 -5.25
C GLN A 599 -12.87 -0.27 -5.23
N ILE A 600 -12.05 0.37 -6.06
CA ILE A 600 -12.05 1.83 -6.17
C ILE A 600 -13.33 2.32 -6.86
N GLU A 601 -13.77 1.68 -7.95
CA GLU A 601 -15.04 1.95 -8.64
C GLU A 601 -16.25 1.85 -7.67
N GLU A 602 -16.33 0.76 -6.88
CA GLU A 602 -17.40 0.50 -5.91
C GLU A 602 -17.48 1.56 -4.80
N PHE A 603 -16.35 1.94 -4.20
CA PHE A 603 -16.34 2.84 -3.05
C PHE A 603 -16.35 4.33 -3.41
N THR A 604 -15.76 4.74 -4.55
CA THR A 604 -15.73 6.15 -5.00
C THR A 604 -16.96 6.57 -5.79
N GLY A 605 -17.85 5.65 -6.18
CA GLY A 605 -19.10 5.98 -6.88
C GLY A 605 -20.11 6.77 -6.03
N ASN A 606 -20.25 6.42 -4.75
CA ASN A 606 -21.28 6.97 -3.86
C ASN A 606 -20.74 7.84 -2.71
N ASN A 607 -19.43 7.83 -2.46
CA ASN A 607 -18.82 8.50 -1.30
C ASN A 607 -17.78 9.56 -1.76
N PRO A 608 -17.61 10.68 -1.02
CA PRO A 608 -16.54 11.64 -1.27
C PRO A 608 -15.20 11.07 -0.76
N ILE A 609 -14.65 10.14 -1.54
CA ILE A 609 -13.34 9.51 -1.32
C ILE A 609 -12.51 9.76 -2.58
N ALA A 610 -11.30 10.32 -2.41
CA ALA A 610 -10.33 10.50 -3.49
C ALA A 610 -9.16 9.51 -3.32
N VAL A 611 -8.56 9.06 -4.42
CA VAL A 611 -7.41 8.15 -4.41
C VAL A 611 -6.18 8.81 -5.03
N ILE A 612 -5.08 8.82 -4.28
CA ILE A 612 -3.75 9.22 -4.75
C ILE A 612 -2.88 7.97 -4.82
N ALA A 613 -2.16 7.73 -5.92
CA ALA A 613 -1.18 6.65 -6.03
C ALA A 613 0.24 7.18 -6.33
N SER A 614 1.28 6.58 -5.74
CA SER A 614 2.68 6.83 -6.14
C SER A 614 3.16 5.76 -7.13
N ILE A 615 3.79 6.22 -8.22
CA ILE A 615 4.17 5.41 -9.39
C ILE A 615 5.59 5.76 -9.84
N SER A 616 6.38 4.78 -10.31
CA SER A 616 7.78 4.99 -10.67
C SER A 616 7.98 5.33 -12.14
N SER A 617 7.15 4.75 -13.02
CA SER A 617 7.01 5.16 -14.41
C SER A 617 5.60 4.83 -14.90
N SER A 618 5.03 5.71 -15.73
CA SER A 618 3.75 5.46 -16.41
C SER A 618 3.80 4.24 -17.33
N SER A 619 4.99 3.84 -17.82
CA SER A 619 5.20 2.61 -18.60
C SER A 619 4.99 1.32 -17.79
N ASN A 620 5.13 1.39 -16.47
CA ASN A 620 5.17 0.19 -15.62
C ASN A 620 3.80 -0.15 -15.04
N LEU A 621 2.80 0.73 -15.19
CA LEU A 621 1.44 0.53 -14.72
C LEU A 621 0.63 -0.33 -15.72
N ASN A 622 -0.08 -1.34 -15.24
CA ASN A 622 -0.89 -2.22 -16.06
C ASN A 622 -1.99 -1.44 -16.84
N ARG A 623 -2.08 -1.71 -18.15
CA ARG A 623 -3.11 -1.18 -19.08
C ARG A 623 -4.57 -1.38 -18.61
N ARG A 624 -4.85 -2.28 -17.67
CA ARG A 624 -6.19 -2.42 -17.04
C ARG A 624 -6.56 -1.28 -16.08
N LEU A 625 -5.56 -0.61 -15.48
CA LEU A 625 -5.75 0.60 -14.67
C LEU A 625 -5.63 1.88 -15.51
N HIS A 626 -4.87 1.82 -16.60
CA HIS A 626 -4.64 2.92 -17.54
C HIS A 626 -4.88 2.44 -18.98
N SER A 627 -6.15 2.25 -19.35
CA SER A 627 -6.54 1.91 -20.72
C SER A 627 -6.38 3.12 -21.64
N SER A 628 -5.92 2.92 -22.88
CA SER A 628 -5.87 3.96 -23.91
C SER A 628 -7.21 4.20 -24.61
N ARG A 629 -8.24 3.38 -24.34
CA ARG A 629 -9.63 3.57 -24.79
C ARG A 629 -10.62 3.18 -23.68
N GLY A 630 -11.44 4.14 -23.24
CA GLY A 630 -12.45 3.96 -22.18
C GLY A 630 -12.24 4.92 -21.00
N TYR A 631 -13.11 4.82 -19.99
CA TYR A 631 -12.95 5.57 -18.74
C TYR A 631 -11.68 5.12 -18.01
N HIS A 632 -10.72 6.03 -17.84
CA HIS A 632 -9.51 5.77 -17.05
C HIS A 632 -9.86 5.76 -15.55
N LEU A 633 -9.40 4.76 -14.80
CA LEU A 633 -9.61 4.74 -13.33
C LEU A 633 -8.98 5.96 -12.69
N PHE A 634 -7.73 6.23 -13.05
CA PHE A 634 -7.00 7.46 -12.72
C PHE A 634 -7.19 8.45 -13.86
N GLN A 635 -7.89 9.55 -13.61
CA GLN A 635 -8.17 10.58 -14.62
C GLN A 635 -7.04 11.60 -14.76
N GLN A 636 -6.10 11.63 -13.80
CA GLN A 636 -5.06 12.65 -13.71
C GLN A 636 -3.67 12.01 -13.52
N HIS A 637 -2.72 12.47 -14.32
CA HIS A 637 -1.37 11.93 -14.42
C HIS A 637 -0.35 13.04 -14.18
N VAL A 638 0.33 13.00 -13.05
CA VAL A 638 1.29 14.04 -12.63
C VAL A 638 2.69 13.46 -12.72
N LYS A 639 3.46 13.82 -13.74
CA LYS A 639 4.88 13.45 -13.86
C LYS A 639 5.73 14.48 -13.13
N LEU A 640 6.46 14.06 -12.10
CA LEU A 640 7.47 14.89 -11.46
C LEU A 640 8.58 15.21 -12.48
N PRO A 641 8.98 16.48 -12.66
CA PRO A 641 10.07 16.84 -13.54
C PRO A 641 11.41 16.38 -12.98
N ASN A 642 12.39 16.19 -13.87
CA ASN A 642 13.79 16.09 -13.48
C ASN A 642 14.26 17.45 -12.91
N LEU A 643 15.26 17.44 -12.02
CA LEU A 643 15.74 18.67 -11.38
C LEU A 643 16.78 19.38 -12.26
N ASP A 644 16.45 20.61 -12.70
CA ASP A 644 17.41 21.47 -13.39
C ASP A 644 18.55 21.87 -12.46
N LYS A 645 19.64 22.40 -13.02
CA LYS A 645 20.76 22.95 -12.25
C LYS A 645 20.32 23.96 -11.17
N ALA A 646 19.35 24.81 -11.49
CA ALA A 646 18.78 25.78 -10.54
C ALA A 646 17.96 25.10 -9.42
N ASP A 647 17.14 24.10 -9.76
CA ASP A 647 16.37 23.33 -8.77
C ASP A 647 17.30 22.57 -7.82
N ARG A 648 18.42 22.03 -8.32
CA ARG A 648 19.42 21.32 -7.51
C ARG A 648 20.22 22.25 -6.61
N GLU A 649 20.55 23.47 -7.07
CA GLU A 649 21.13 24.52 -6.22
C GLU A 649 20.17 24.95 -5.10
N ALA A 650 18.89 25.14 -5.40
CA ALA A 650 17.85 25.44 -4.39
C ALA A 650 17.65 24.27 -3.41
N ALA A 651 17.60 23.04 -3.91
CA ALA A 651 17.43 21.83 -3.12
C ALA A 651 18.55 21.67 -2.09
N LEU A 652 19.81 21.70 -2.53
CA LEU A 652 20.98 21.59 -1.65
C LEU A 652 20.97 22.65 -0.54
N LYS A 653 20.74 23.93 -0.89
CA LYS A 653 20.64 25.02 0.10
C LYS A 653 19.55 24.74 1.14
N SER A 654 18.37 24.31 0.72
CA SER A 654 17.26 24.03 1.65
C SER A 654 17.54 22.82 2.57
N LEU A 655 18.20 21.77 2.06
CA LEU A 655 18.60 20.58 2.84
C LEU A 655 19.61 20.91 3.93
N PHE A 656 20.68 21.66 3.62
CA PHE A 656 21.67 22.05 4.64
C PHE A 656 21.07 22.99 5.71
N VAL A 657 20.12 23.85 5.34
CA VAL A 657 19.38 24.68 6.30
C VAL A 657 18.49 23.84 7.22
N GLN A 658 17.81 22.81 6.70
CA GLN A 658 16.99 21.89 7.52
C GLN A 658 17.83 21.10 8.54
N ARG A 659 19.02 20.62 8.15
CA ARG A 659 19.94 19.88 9.03
C ARG A 659 20.73 20.77 10.01
N GLN A 660 20.41 22.07 10.11
CA GLN A 660 20.95 23.05 11.07
C GLN A 660 22.50 23.17 11.09
N CYS A 661 23.16 22.91 9.97
CA CYS A 661 24.63 22.90 9.90
C CYS A 661 25.21 24.32 9.74
N LYS A 662 26.42 24.53 10.28
CA LYS A 662 27.21 25.72 9.95
C LYS A 662 27.98 25.45 8.66
N LEU A 663 27.61 26.16 7.60
CA LEU A 663 28.27 26.12 6.30
C LEU A 663 29.46 27.09 6.27
N ASP A 664 30.58 26.68 5.68
CA ASP A 664 31.60 27.66 5.24
C ASP A 664 31.00 28.55 4.13
N ARG A 665 31.36 29.85 4.15
CA ARG A 665 30.96 30.84 3.13
C ARG A 665 31.59 30.56 1.75
N ARG A 666 32.61 29.70 1.68
CA ARG A 666 33.33 29.36 0.45
C ARG A 666 32.64 28.31 -0.43
N ILE A 667 31.59 27.64 0.06
CA ILE A 667 30.96 26.51 -0.65
C ILE A 667 30.29 26.99 -1.95
N ASP A 668 30.84 26.57 -3.08
CA ASP A 668 30.43 27.03 -4.40
C ASP A 668 29.26 26.20 -4.96
N TRP A 669 28.03 26.60 -4.61
CA TRP A 669 26.80 25.87 -4.95
C TRP A 669 26.64 25.55 -6.44
N LYS A 670 27.16 26.42 -7.32
CA LYS A 670 27.12 26.21 -8.78
C LYS A 670 28.06 25.11 -9.25
N ARG A 671 29.19 24.91 -8.55
CA ARG A 671 30.15 23.81 -8.77
C ARG A 671 29.54 22.48 -8.34
N LEU A 672 28.93 22.43 -7.16
CA LEU A 672 28.21 21.25 -6.66
C LEU A 672 26.99 20.91 -7.52
N ALA A 673 26.24 21.91 -8.01
CA ALA A 673 25.13 21.72 -8.93
C ALA A 673 25.58 21.28 -10.35
N ASN A 674 26.81 21.55 -10.77
CA ASN A 674 27.38 20.87 -11.96
C ASN A 674 27.69 19.40 -11.65
N GLN A 675 28.43 19.13 -10.57
CA GLN A 675 28.95 17.77 -10.32
C GLN A 675 27.85 16.75 -9.94
N THR A 676 26.74 17.21 -9.35
CA THR A 676 25.55 16.40 -9.00
C THR A 676 24.55 16.24 -10.17
N GLU A 677 24.98 16.36 -11.42
CA GLU A 677 24.09 16.14 -12.57
C GLU A 677 23.55 14.71 -12.58
N GLY A 678 22.26 14.53 -12.88
CA GLY A 678 21.57 13.23 -12.80
C GLY A 678 21.16 12.78 -11.38
N TYR A 679 21.49 13.51 -10.32
CA TYR A 679 21.05 13.14 -8.96
C TYR A 679 19.54 13.39 -8.76
N ALA A 680 18.83 12.39 -8.22
CA ALA A 680 17.46 12.56 -7.73
C ALA A 680 17.46 13.20 -6.33
N ILE A 681 16.28 13.63 -5.84
CA ILE A 681 16.15 14.31 -4.53
C ILE A 681 16.70 13.44 -3.39
N GLY A 682 16.36 12.15 -3.36
CA GLY A 682 16.90 11.22 -2.35
C GLY A 682 18.41 11.02 -2.46
N SER A 683 19.00 11.14 -3.65
CA SER A 683 20.45 11.10 -3.86
C SER A 683 21.14 12.36 -3.32
N LEU A 684 20.49 13.53 -3.44
CA LEU A 684 20.93 14.79 -2.82
C LEU A 684 20.76 14.75 -1.29
N VAL A 685 19.69 14.14 -0.76
CA VAL A 685 19.52 13.92 0.69
C VAL A 685 20.66 13.04 1.21
N GLN A 686 20.95 11.91 0.57
CA GLN A 686 22.08 11.04 0.96
C GLN A 686 23.45 11.74 0.88
N LEU A 687 23.65 12.63 -0.10
CA LEU A 687 24.86 13.45 -0.19
C LEU A 687 25.00 14.38 1.02
N VAL A 688 23.92 15.11 1.36
CA VAL A 688 23.90 16.02 2.52
C VAL A 688 24.09 15.22 3.80
N ASP A 689 23.35 14.14 4.01
CA ASP A 689 23.43 13.34 5.24
C ASP A 689 24.82 12.68 5.43
N ARG A 690 25.53 12.30 4.34
CA ARG A 690 26.94 11.89 4.41
C ARG A 690 27.89 13.04 4.76
N ALA A 691 27.74 14.21 4.15
CA ALA A 691 28.55 15.39 4.47
C ALA A 691 28.35 15.84 5.94
N VAL A 692 27.10 15.77 6.42
CA VAL A 692 26.74 16.03 7.83
C VAL A 692 27.31 14.97 8.76
N PHE A 693 27.29 13.68 8.37
CA PHE A 693 27.95 12.62 9.13
C PHE A 693 29.47 12.81 9.24
N TYR A 694 30.16 13.24 8.16
CA TYR A 694 31.59 13.56 8.21
C TYR A 694 31.89 14.80 9.07
N ALA A 695 31.03 15.82 9.04
CA ALA A 695 31.12 16.95 9.96
C ALA A 695 30.94 16.51 11.43
N TYR A 696 29.97 15.64 11.75
CA TYR A 696 29.82 15.06 13.10
C TYR A 696 30.96 14.13 13.52
N LYS A 697 31.63 13.46 12.57
CA LYS A 697 32.80 12.61 12.82
C LYS A 697 34.02 13.42 13.27
N GLN A 698 34.13 14.69 12.86
CA GLN A 698 35.16 15.61 13.33
C GLN A 698 34.68 16.43 14.54
N ASP A 699 33.56 17.16 14.42
CA ASP A 699 32.99 18.00 15.46
C ASP A 699 31.76 17.36 16.13
N GLY A 700 32.01 16.55 17.16
CA GLY A 700 30.99 15.81 17.92
C GLY A 700 29.98 16.64 18.74
N LYS A 701 29.80 17.94 18.44
CA LYS A 701 28.80 18.83 19.10
C LYS A 701 28.04 19.74 18.12
N PHE A 702 28.67 20.22 17.06
CA PHE A 702 28.03 21.07 16.05
C PHE A 702 28.65 20.80 14.67
N PRO A 703 27.88 20.31 13.67
CA PRO A 703 28.44 20.02 12.36
C PRO A 703 28.83 21.32 11.63
N PHE A 704 30.14 21.55 11.50
CA PHE A 704 30.71 22.53 10.58
C PHE A 704 31.09 21.82 9.28
N VAL A 705 30.55 22.28 8.15
CA VAL A 705 30.69 21.62 6.85
C VAL A 705 31.65 22.43 5.97
N THR A 706 32.76 21.81 5.58
CA THR A 706 33.77 22.36 4.65
C THR A 706 33.60 21.79 3.24
N GLU A 707 34.14 22.47 2.22
CA GLU A 707 34.06 21.98 0.82
C GLU A 707 34.74 20.61 0.64
N ALA A 708 35.83 20.34 1.37
CA ALA A 708 36.53 19.05 1.34
C ALA A 708 35.63 17.89 1.79
N MET A 709 34.91 18.04 2.92
CA MET A 709 33.94 17.04 3.40
C MET A 709 32.81 16.79 2.38
N VAL A 710 32.36 17.85 1.70
CA VAL A 710 31.32 17.73 0.66
C VAL A 710 31.87 17.02 -0.56
N SER A 711 33.14 17.22 -0.95
CA SER A 711 33.75 16.48 -2.06
C SER A 711 33.98 15.00 -1.73
N GLU A 712 34.42 14.67 -0.51
CA GLU A 712 34.54 13.27 -0.06
C GLU A 712 33.15 12.60 -0.07
N ALA A 713 32.14 13.25 0.52
CA ALA A 713 30.76 12.76 0.52
C ALA A 713 30.18 12.63 -0.90
N LEU A 714 30.57 13.52 -1.83
CA LEU A 714 30.16 13.49 -3.22
C LEU A 714 30.74 12.28 -3.96
N ASP A 715 32.03 12.00 -3.80
CA ASP A 715 32.69 10.90 -4.51
C ASP A 715 32.34 9.53 -3.95
N VAL A 716 32.10 9.44 -2.64
CA VAL A 716 31.43 8.27 -2.04
C VAL A 716 29.99 8.13 -2.55
N THR A 717 29.21 9.21 -2.62
CA THR A 717 27.82 9.15 -3.10
C THR A 717 27.72 8.82 -4.59
N ASN A 718 28.65 9.29 -5.42
CA ASN A 718 28.73 8.96 -6.85
C ASN A 718 28.82 7.44 -7.03
N ARG A 719 29.73 6.77 -6.29
CA ARG A 719 29.89 5.30 -6.32
C ARG A 719 28.60 4.54 -5.93
N TYR A 720 27.81 5.09 -5.00
CA TYR A 720 26.55 4.45 -4.55
C TYR A 720 25.32 4.77 -5.39
N CYS A 721 25.22 5.98 -5.96
CA CYS A 721 24.04 6.40 -6.73
C CYS A 721 24.14 6.01 -8.21
N LEU A 722 25.36 5.87 -8.73
CA LEU A 722 25.65 5.63 -10.16
C LEU A 722 26.27 4.24 -10.37
N VAL A 723 25.73 3.20 -9.74
CA VAL A 723 26.27 1.82 -9.82
C VAL A 723 26.24 1.32 -11.28
N GLY A 724 27.43 1.09 -11.84
CA GLY A 724 27.62 0.74 -13.26
C GLY A 724 27.96 1.94 -14.17
N ILE A 725 28.18 3.13 -13.61
CA ILE A 725 28.74 4.29 -14.30
C ILE A 725 30.12 4.58 -13.70
N GLU A 726 31.15 4.51 -14.52
CA GLU A 726 32.50 4.85 -14.13
C GLU A 726 32.70 6.37 -14.20
N ASN A 727 32.72 7.01 -13.04
CA ASN A 727 33.13 8.41 -12.90
C ASN A 727 34.66 8.45 -12.69
N HIS A 728 35.42 8.54 -13.78
CA HIS A 728 36.89 8.57 -13.76
C HIS A 728 37.47 9.93 -13.34
N LYS A 729 37.07 10.43 -12.17
CA LYS A 729 37.84 11.46 -11.47
C LYS A 729 39.21 10.88 -11.11
N GLN A 730 40.28 11.60 -11.43
CA GLN A 730 41.57 11.40 -10.76
C GLN A 730 41.38 11.66 -9.27
N GLN A 731 41.89 10.74 -8.42
CA GLN A 731 42.21 11.11 -7.05
C GLN A 731 43.51 11.92 -7.13
N ALA A 732 43.42 13.22 -6.83
CA ALA A 732 44.61 14.02 -6.55
C ALA A 732 45.19 13.49 -5.23
N THR A 733 46.27 12.74 -5.32
CA THR A 733 47.11 12.39 -4.18
C THR A 733 48.09 13.54 -3.97
N ASP A 734 47.84 14.38 -2.97
CA ASP A 734 48.67 15.52 -2.61
C ASP A 734 50.01 15.08 -1.96
N GLU A 735 50.88 14.41 -2.73
CA GLU A 735 52.27 14.09 -2.35
C GLU A 735 53.25 14.46 -3.48
N LEU A 736 53.55 15.77 -3.56
CA LEU A 736 54.80 16.38 -4.04
C LEU A 736 55.58 15.72 -5.21
N GLU A 737 55.17 15.97 -6.46
CA GLU A 737 56.10 16.19 -7.57
C GLU A 737 55.61 17.38 -8.43
N GLU A 738 56.35 18.51 -8.38
CA GLU A 738 56.18 19.66 -9.28
C GLU A 738 57.24 19.60 -10.40
N GLU A 739 56.90 19.04 -11.56
CA GLU A 739 57.44 19.48 -12.86
C GLU A 739 56.29 19.51 -13.89
N ASP A 740 56.21 20.59 -14.68
CA ASP A 740 55.20 20.76 -15.73
C ASP A 740 55.53 19.86 -16.94
N ASP A 741 54.68 18.87 -17.23
CA ASP A 741 54.68 18.15 -18.52
C ASP A 741 53.26 18.09 -19.10
N GLU A 742 53.08 18.66 -20.30
CA GLU A 742 51.75 18.97 -20.86
C GLU A 742 50.98 17.70 -21.29
N VAL A 743 49.99 17.31 -20.49
CA VAL A 743 48.90 16.37 -20.84
C VAL A 743 49.38 15.07 -21.53
N PRO A 744 49.98 14.11 -20.77
CA PRO A 744 50.29 12.75 -21.23
C PRO A 744 49.03 11.85 -21.39
N GLY A 745 48.01 12.40 -22.05
CA GLY A 745 46.68 11.82 -22.25
C GLY A 745 46.32 11.51 -23.70
N ASP A 746 46.77 12.33 -24.67
CA ASP A 746 46.27 12.35 -26.07
C ASP A 746 47.06 11.46 -27.05
N LYS A 747 48.15 10.81 -26.63
CA LYS A 747 48.95 9.91 -27.49
C LYS A 747 48.69 8.44 -27.14
N VAL A 748 47.70 7.84 -27.81
CA VAL A 748 47.59 6.37 -27.92
C VAL A 748 48.21 5.96 -29.27
N PRO A 749 49.41 5.35 -29.27
CA PRO A 749 50.23 5.21 -30.47
C PRO A 749 49.57 4.39 -31.59
N GLY A 750 49.51 4.97 -32.79
CA GLY A 750 48.96 4.36 -34.00
C GLY A 750 47.44 4.43 -34.13
N LEU A 751 46.77 5.25 -33.31
CA LEU A 751 45.32 5.47 -33.31
C LEU A 751 44.95 6.97 -33.32
N GLU A 752 45.85 7.83 -33.76
CA GLU A 752 45.74 9.30 -33.71
C GLU A 752 44.48 9.80 -34.41
N GLY A 753 44.21 9.36 -35.64
CA GLY A 753 43.00 9.71 -36.39
C GLY A 753 41.69 9.19 -35.78
N ALA A 754 41.73 8.23 -34.85
CA ALA A 754 40.56 7.86 -34.06
C ALA A 754 40.35 8.85 -32.89
N ILE A 755 41.43 9.32 -32.27
CA ILE A 755 41.39 10.34 -31.20
C ILE A 755 40.84 11.66 -31.74
N GLU A 756 41.26 12.09 -32.94
CA GLU A 756 40.72 13.28 -33.62
C GLU A 756 39.19 13.22 -33.74
N VAL A 757 38.62 12.13 -34.27
CA VAL A 757 37.16 11.95 -34.39
C VAL A 757 36.47 11.93 -33.01
N PHE A 758 37.10 11.36 -31.98
CA PHE A 758 36.57 11.44 -30.62
C PHE A 758 36.61 12.87 -30.05
N GLN A 759 37.64 13.66 -30.35
CA GLN A 759 37.69 15.08 -29.97
C GLN A 759 36.60 15.90 -30.70
N GLU A 760 36.34 15.64 -31.99
CA GLU A 760 35.22 16.27 -32.73
C GLU A 760 33.87 16.02 -32.06
N VAL A 761 33.58 14.76 -31.69
CA VAL A 761 32.24 14.35 -31.24
C VAL A 761 32.00 14.59 -29.76
N LEU A 762 33.02 14.41 -28.89
CA LEU A 762 32.84 14.52 -27.43
C LEU A 762 33.31 15.87 -26.87
N MET A 763 34.44 16.39 -27.36
CA MET A 763 35.08 17.57 -26.75
C MET A 763 34.55 18.88 -27.35
N TRP A 764 34.29 18.96 -28.65
CA TRP A 764 33.80 20.21 -29.26
C TRP A 764 32.40 20.63 -28.78
N PRO A 765 31.37 19.76 -28.67
CA PRO A 765 30.06 20.16 -28.14
C PRO A 765 30.14 20.62 -26.68
N THR A 766 31.04 20.03 -25.90
CA THR A 766 31.28 20.37 -24.49
C THR A 766 32.00 21.72 -24.33
N ARG A 767 32.97 22.02 -25.21
CA ARG A 767 33.71 23.31 -25.19
C ARG A 767 32.92 24.47 -25.80
N PHE A 768 32.10 24.22 -26.82
CA PHE A 768 31.48 25.26 -27.64
C PHE A 768 29.94 25.14 -27.75
N PRO A 769 29.19 24.89 -26.67
CA PRO A 769 27.75 24.59 -26.75
C PRO A 769 26.94 25.65 -27.51
N LYS A 770 27.25 26.94 -27.31
CA LYS A 770 26.60 28.06 -28.03
C LYS A 770 26.72 27.99 -29.55
N ILE A 771 27.80 27.41 -30.08
CA ILE A 771 27.99 27.28 -31.54
C ILE A 771 27.13 26.13 -32.08
N PHE A 772 26.99 25.04 -31.32
CA PHE A 772 26.09 23.94 -31.65
C PHE A 772 24.61 24.31 -31.45
N GLU A 773 24.26 25.08 -30.42
CA GLU A 773 22.89 25.61 -30.20
C GLU A 773 22.44 26.57 -31.32
N ALA A 774 23.36 27.37 -31.87
CA ALA A 774 23.09 28.28 -32.99
C ALA A 774 23.12 27.59 -34.37
N SER A 775 23.52 26.31 -34.44
CA SER A 775 23.71 25.57 -35.67
C SER A 775 22.56 24.56 -35.88
N PRO A 776 22.06 24.36 -37.12
CA PRO A 776 21.09 23.30 -37.41
C PRO A 776 21.71 21.89 -37.40
N LEU A 777 22.99 21.74 -37.06
CA LEU A 777 23.67 20.46 -36.93
C LEU A 777 23.15 19.68 -35.71
N ARG A 778 22.33 18.65 -35.98
CA ARG A 778 21.92 17.68 -34.96
C ARG A 778 23.15 16.88 -34.51
N ASN A 779 23.57 17.04 -33.25
CA ASN A 779 24.71 16.31 -32.67
C ASN A 779 24.64 14.81 -33.00
N GLN A 780 25.70 14.27 -33.60
CA GLN A 780 25.72 12.90 -34.13
C GLN A 780 25.68 11.88 -32.99
N ALA A 781 24.73 10.95 -33.02
CA ALA A 781 24.32 10.17 -31.85
C ALA A 781 25.26 9.00 -31.48
N GLY A 782 26.11 8.53 -32.41
CA GLY A 782 27.07 7.49 -32.08
C GLY A 782 28.19 7.19 -33.08
N ILE A 783 29.19 6.49 -32.55
CA ILE A 783 30.46 6.09 -33.18
C ILE A 783 30.54 4.55 -33.18
N LEU A 784 31.03 3.93 -34.26
CA LEU A 784 31.42 2.51 -34.29
C LEU A 784 32.93 2.37 -34.49
N LEU A 785 33.61 1.81 -33.49
CA LEU A 785 34.97 1.31 -33.60
C LEU A 785 34.96 -0.10 -34.18
N PHE A 786 35.60 -0.30 -35.32
CA PHE A 786 35.81 -1.62 -35.92
C PHE A 786 37.29 -1.84 -36.25
N GLY A 787 37.72 -3.09 -36.34
CA GLY A 787 39.11 -3.46 -36.64
C GLY A 787 39.47 -4.82 -36.05
N PRO A 788 40.68 -5.35 -36.29
CA PRO A 788 41.07 -6.69 -35.84
C PRO A 788 40.98 -6.87 -34.30
N PRO A 789 40.80 -8.09 -33.78
CA PRO A 789 40.99 -8.35 -32.35
C PRO A 789 42.43 -7.94 -31.93
N GLY A 790 42.61 -7.53 -30.67
CA GLY A 790 43.91 -7.12 -30.15
C GLY A 790 44.37 -5.69 -30.46
N THR A 791 43.68 -4.92 -31.33
CA THR A 791 44.03 -3.50 -31.63
C THR A 791 43.58 -2.47 -30.58
N GLY A 792 43.23 -2.91 -29.36
CA GLY A 792 43.05 -1.99 -28.22
C GLY A 792 41.79 -1.13 -28.21
N LYS A 793 40.75 -1.42 -29.02
CA LYS A 793 39.46 -0.68 -29.05
C LYS A 793 38.92 -0.32 -27.65
N THR A 794 38.73 -1.32 -26.80
CA THR A 794 38.27 -1.16 -25.40
C THR A 794 39.21 -0.29 -24.55
N TYR A 795 40.52 -0.44 -24.76
CA TYR A 795 41.55 0.34 -24.06
C TYR A 795 41.53 1.82 -24.49
N LEU A 796 41.36 2.11 -25.79
CA LEU A 796 41.26 3.47 -26.32
C LEU A 796 40.11 4.22 -25.65
N VAL A 797 38.88 3.69 -25.69
CA VAL A 797 37.71 4.34 -25.07
C VAL A 797 37.89 4.49 -23.56
N SER A 798 38.42 3.45 -22.89
CA SER A 798 38.68 3.50 -21.44
C SER A 798 39.76 4.53 -21.05
N LYS A 799 40.79 4.73 -21.88
CA LYS A 799 41.83 5.75 -21.67
C LYS A 799 41.27 7.14 -21.94
N LEU A 800 40.51 7.35 -23.03
CA LEU A 800 39.91 8.65 -23.35
C LEU A 800 38.86 9.09 -22.30
N ALA A 801 38.00 8.18 -21.84
CA ALA A 801 37.05 8.46 -20.77
C ALA A 801 37.73 8.89 -19.45
N LYS A 802 38.90 8.30 -19.16
CA LYS A 802 39.77 8.70 -18.03
C LYS A 802 40.43 10.05 -18.26
N THR A 803 41.08 10.25 -19.41
CA THR A 803 41.77 11.51 -19.77
C THR A 803 40.83 12.71 -19.73
N TRP A 804 39.58 12.56 -20.21
CA TRP A 804 38.60 13.64 -20.29
C TRP A 804 37.60 13.67 -19.13
N ASN A 805 37.77 12.83 -18.10
CA ASN A 805 36.91 12.74 -16.92
C ASN A 805 35.40 12.63 -17.28
N LEU A 806 35.10 11.83 -18.31
CA LEU A 806 33.74 11.61 -18.79
C LEU A 806 33.08 10.46 -18.02
N ARG A 807 31.79 10.63 -17.71
CA ARG A 807 30.97 9.57 -17.10
C ARG A 807 30.73 8.47 -18.14
N MET A 808 31.31 7.29 -17.95
CA MET A 808 31.20 6.18 -18.89
C MET A 808 30.35 5.04 -18.33
N ILE A 809 29.37 4.57 -19.11
CA ILE A 809 28.64 3.34 -18.84
C ILE A 809 29.19 2.27 -19.78
N SER A 810 29.96 1.32 -19.23
CA SER A 810 30.53 0.19 -19.99
C SER A 810 29.62 -1.02 -19.86
N VAL A 811 29.25 -1.64 -21.00
CA VAL A 811 28.43 -2.85 -21.05
C VAL A 811 28.94 -3.76 -22.17
N LYS A 812 29.11 -5.06 -21.90
CA LYS A 812 29.43 -6.04 -22.96
C LYS A 812 28.13 -6.59 -23.56
N GLY A 813 28.09 -6.80 -24.87
CA GLY A 813 26.93 -7.36 -25.56
C GLY A 813 26.30 -8.61 -24.88
N PRO A 814 27.09 -9.60 -24.43
CA PRO A 814 26.55 -10.78 -23.74
C PRO A 814 25.90 -10.50 -22.38
N GLU A 815 26.26 -9.40 -21.69
CA GLU A 815 25.72 -9.06 -20.36
C GLU A 815 24.25 -8.59 -20.42
N LEU A 816 23.79 -8.14 -21.58
CA LEU A 816 22.39 -7.75 -21.83
C LEU A 816 21.51 -8.91 -22.26
N LEU A 817 22.09 -10.00 -22.77
CA LEU A 817 21.39 -11.15 -23.33
C LEU A 817 20.98 -12.16 -22.23
N ALA A 818 19.88 -11.85 -21.55
CA ALA A 818 19.25 -12.78 -20.62
C ALA A 818 18.64 -14.00 -21.36
N LYS A 819 18.66 -15.17 -20.70
CA LYS A 819 18.01 -16.40 -21.21
C LYS A 819 16.48 -16.34 -21.20
N TYR A 820 15.89 -15.38 -20.48
CA TYR A 820 14.44 -15.21 -20.36
C TYR A 820 13.92 -14.21 -21.40
N ILE A 821 12.91 -14.63 -22.16
CA ILE A 821 12.35 -13.85 -23.27
C ILE A 821 11.76 -12.54 -22.74
N GLY A 822 12.10 -11.42 -23.36
CA GLY A 822 11.66 -10.07 -22.99
C GLY A 822 12.54 -9.37 -21.94
N GLN A 823 13.23 -10.12 -21.06
CA GLN A 823 14.10 -9.51 -20.04
C GLN A 823 15.27 -8.72 -20.68
N SER A 824 15.83 -9.23 -21.78
CA SER A 824 16.89 -8.54 -22.55
C SER A 824 16.43 -7.21 -23.19
N GLU A 825 15.14 -7.11 -23.54
CA GLU A 825 14.54 -5.87 -24.07
C GLU A 825 14.37 -4.82 -22.96
N GLU A 826 13.87 -5.26 -21.80
CA GLU A 826 13.75 -4.40 -20.61
C GLU A 826 15.13 -3.93 -20.11
N ASN A 827 16.14 -4.81 -20.15
CA ASN A 827 17.52 -4.45 -19.81
C ASN A 827 18.07 -3.32 -20.71
N VAL A 828 17.84 -3.37 -22.02
CA VAL A 828 18.24 -2.29 -22.95
C VAL A 828 17.49 -0.99 -22.64
N ARG A 829 16.17 -1.05 -22.43
CA ARG A 829 15.36 0.12 -22.05
C ARG A 829 15.84 0.77 -20.75
N ASN A 830 16.05 -0.05 -19.71
CA ASN A 830 16.59 0.36 -18.41
C ASN A 830 18.02 0.93 -18.53
N LEU A 831 18.85 0.43 -19.46
CA LEU A 831 20.18 0.96 -19.74
C LEU A 831 20.13 2.36 -20.38
N PHE A 832 19.26 2.57 -21.38
CA PHE A 832 19.08 3.88 -21.99
C PHE A 832 18.37 4.87 -21.04
N ASP A 833 17.44 4.43 -20.20
CA ASP A 833 16.86 5.25 -19.13
C ASP A 833 17.91 5.68 -18.09
N ARG A 834 18.83 4.77 -17.71
CA ARG A 834 19.99 5.09 -16.85
C ARG A 834 20.93 6.09 -17.52
N ALA A 835 21.28 5.91 -18.79
CA ALA A 835 22.11 6.86 -19.55
C ALA A 835 21.41 8.23 -19.69
N ARG A 836 20.14 8.26 -20.08
CA ARG A 836 19.33 9.49 -20.18
C ARG A 836 19.14 10.19 -18.82
N SER A 837 19.27 9.47 -17.70
CA SER A 837 19.32 10.04 -16.35
C SER A 837 20.70 10.58 -15.95
N ALA A 838 21.79 10.04 -16.49
CA ALA A 838 23.17 10.31 -16.05
C ALA A 838 23.92 11.38 -16.87
N LYS A 839 23.22 12.06 -17.79
CA LYS A 839 23.74 13.11 -18.68
C LYS A 839 24.64 14.14 -17.96
N PRO A 840 25.68 14.68 -18.62
CA PRO A 840 26.28 14.18 -19.87
C PRO A 840 27.00 12.84 -19.63
N CYS A 841 26.81 11.85 -20.52
CA CYS A 841 27.48 10.56 -20.39
C CYS A 841 27.81 9.88 -21.73
N VAL A 842 28.76 8.95 -21.68
CA VAL A 842 29.18 8.08 -22.77
C VAL A 842 28.67 6.67 -22.50
N LEU A 843 27.95 6.07 -23.46
CA LEU A 843 27.46 4.70 -23.38
C LEU A 843 28.31 3.81 -24.30
N PHE A 844 29.20 3.00 -23.72
CA PHE A 844 30.12 2.13 -24.42
C PHE A 844 29.60 0.69 -24.45
N PHE A 845 29.39 0.15 -25.65
CA PHE A 845 29.04 -1.24 -25.90
C PHE A 845 30.27 -1.98 -26.45
N ASP A 846 30.83 -2.91 -25.67
CA ASP A 846 31.84 -3.85 -26.17
C ASP A 846 31.19 -5.11 -26.76
N GLU A 847 31.89 -5.80 -27.65
CA GLU A 847 31.39 -6.98 -28.39
C GLU A 847 30.02 -6.74 -29.05
N PHE A 848 29.81 -5.56 -29.65
CA PHE A 848 28.51 -5.07 -30.12
C PHE A 848 27.87 -5.97 -31.20
N ASP A 849 28.67 -6.72 -31.95
CA ASP A 849 28.21 -7.75 -32.90
C ASP A 849 27.49 -8.94 -32.24
N SER A 850 27.73 -9.20 -30.94
CA SER A 850 26.97 -10.21 -30.18
C SER A 850 25.56 -9.75 -29.80
N LEU A 851 25.38 -8.44 -29.55
CA LEU A 851 24.09 -7.84 -29.19
C LEU A 851 23.20 -7.63 -30.42
N ALA A 852 23.80 -7.33 -31.57
CA ALA A 852 23.09 -6.93 -32.77
C ALA A 852 23.54 -7.68 -34.05
N PRO A 853 23.42 -9.02 -34.09
CA PRO A 853 23.64 -9.80 -35.31
C PRO A 853 22.62 -9.44 -36.39
N ARG A 854 22.94 -9.76 -37.66
CA ARG A 854 21.99 -9.67 -38.78
C ARG A 854 20.71 -10.45 -38.49
N ARG A 855 19.59 -9.85 -38.88
CA ARG A 855 18.24 -10.37 -38.63
C ARG A 855 18.04 -11.78 -39.17
N GLY A 856 17.37 -12.62 -38.40
CA GLY A 856 17.10 -14.02 -38.76
C GLY A 856 18.30 -14.97 -38.66
N HIS A 857 19.42 -14.55 -38.03
CA HIS A 857 20.51 -15.47 -37.67
C HIS A 857 20.12 -16.44 -36.53
N ASP A 858 19.26 -15.99 -35.60
CA ASP A 858 18.80 -16.80 -34.46
C ASP A 858 17.37 -17.33 -34.65
N SER A 859 17.21 -18.64 -34.45
CA SER A 859 15.91 -19.33 -34.53
C SER A 859 14.91 -18.96 -33.43
N THR A 860 15.35 -18.26 -32.38
CA THR A 860 14.51 -17.85 -31.24
C THR A 860 13.88 -16.47 -31.40
N GLY A 861 14.37 -15.65 -32.34
CA GLY A 861 13.90 -14.27 -32.55
C GLY A 861 14.04 -13.35 -31.32
N VAL A 862 14.92 -13.68 -30.36
CA VAL A 862 15.16 -12.84 -29.16
C VAL A 862 16.07 -11.66 -29.51
N THR A 863 17.17 -11.91 -30.20
CA THR A 863 18.10 -10.88 -30.71
C THR A 863 17.41 -9.91 -31.66
N ASP A 864 16.58 -10.39 -32.60
CA ASP A 864 15.76 -9.53 -33.47
C ASP A 864 14.92 -8.49 -32.69
N ARG A 865 14.35 -8.88 -31.53
CA ARG A 865 13.58 -7.96 -30.66
C ARG A 865 14.50 -6.96 -29.96
N VAL A 866 15.62 -7.43 -29.42
CA VAL A 866 16.64 -6.58 -28.76
C VAL A 866 17.20 -5.54 -29.74
N VAL A 867 17.48 -5.93 -30.99
CA VAL A 867 17.87 -5.02 -32.07
C VAL A 867 16.78 -4.00 -32.37
N ASN A 868 15.51 -4.41 -32.49
CA ASN A 868 14.42 -3.47 -32.73
C ASN A 868 14.20 -2.49 -31.56
N GLN A 869 14.38 -2.91 -30.30
CA GLN A 869 14.37 -1.98 -29.16
C GLN A 869 15.57 -1.03 -29.21
N LEU A 870 16.77 -1.53 -29.50
CA LEU A 870 17.98 -0.70 -29.64
C LEU A 870 17.81 0.36 -30.75
N LEU A 871 17.23 0.00 -31.90
CA LEU A 871 16.85 0.97 -32.93
C LEU A 871 15.84 2.01 -32.42
N THR A 872 14.86 1.59 -31.62
CA THR A 872 13.83 2.48 -31.05
C THR A 872 14.41 3.46 -30.02
N GLU A 873 15.40 3.04 -29.23
CA GLU A 873 16.12 3.92 -28.30
C GLU A 873 17.04 4.91 -29.03
N LEU A 874 17.70 4.48 -30.12
CA LEU A 874 18.57 5.34 -30.95
C LEU A 874 17.77 6.37 -31.78
N ASP A 875 16.61 5.98 -32.31
CA ASP A 875 15.69 6.85 -33.06
C ASP A 875 14.85 7.78 -32.14
N GLY A 876 14.94 7.61 -30.82
CA GLY A 876 13.96 8.09 -29.83
C GLY A 876 13.59 9.57 -29.95
N VAL A 877 12.28 9.86 -29.81
CA VAL A 877 11.66 11.18 -30.09
C VAL A 877 12.26 12.33 -29.25
N GLU A 878 12.68 12.07 -28.01
CA GLU A 878 13.35 13.09 -27.16
C GLU A 878 14.79 13.41 -27.62
N GLY A 879 15.40 12.55 -28.43
CA GLY A 879 16.79 12.65 -28.89
C GLY A 879 17.83 12.33 -27.80
N LEU A 880 18.97 11.78 -28.23
CA LEU A 880 20.12 11.49 -27.35
C LEU A 880 20.94 12.76 -27.01
N GLN A 881 20.27 13.89 -26.76
CA GLN A 881 20.93 15.12 -26.29
C GLN A 881 21.70 14.83 -24.99
N GLY A 882 23.03 14.96 -25.01
CA GLY A 882 23.91 14.68 -23.86
C GLY A 882 24.24 13.19 -23.61
N VAL A 883 23.88 12.27 -24.52
CA VAL A 883 24.30 10.86 -24.45
C VAL A 883 24.97 10.48 -25.76
N THR A 884 26.26 10.10 -25.72
CA THR A 884 26.98 9.63 -26.91
C THR A 884 27.12 8.10 -26.85
N VAL A 885 26.70 7.40 -27.91
CA VAL A 885 26.84 5.94 -28.00
C VAL A 885 28.14 5.58 -28.72
N ILE A 886 28.94 4.69 -28.14
CA ILE A 886 30.15 4.14 -28.78
C ILE A 886 30.01 2.62 -28.81
N GLY A 887 29.92 2.03 -30.00
CA GLY A 887 30.04 0.59 -30.19
C GLY A 887 31.48 0.19 -30.50
N ALA A 888 31.93 -0.95 -29.98
CA ALA A 888 33.13 -1.64 -30.44
C ALA A 888 32.77 -3.02 -31.00
N THR A 889 33.34 -3.36 -32.16
CA THR A 889 33.20 -4.68 -32.79
C THR A 889 34.54 -5.14 -33.37
N SER A 890 34.73 -6.47 -33.43
CA SER A 890 35.80 -7.09 -34.23
C SER A 890 35.30 -7.72 -35.52
N ARG A 891 33.97 -7.70 -35.77
CA ARG A 891 33.28 -8.35 -36.89
C ARG A 891 32.14 -7.49 -37.43
N PRO A 892 32.44 -6.33 -38.05
CA PRO A 892 31.43 -5.41 -38.58
C PRO A 892 30.53 -6.05 -39.65
N GLU A 893 30.97 -7.15 -40.28
CA GLU A 893 30.17 -7.91 -41.24
C GLU A 893 28.95 -8.62 -40.61
N LEU A 894 29.00 -8.97 -39.33
CA LEU A 894 27.91 -9.68 -38.64
C LEU A 894 26.77 -8.77 -38.18
N LEU A 895 26.99 -7.45 -38.19
CA LEU A 895 26.10 -6.45 -37.61
C LEU A 895 24.88 -6.14 -38.50
N ASP A 896 23.71 -5.82 -37.91
CA ASP A 896 22.53 -5.35 -38.67
C ASP A 896 22.80 -3.99 -39.34
N PRO A 897 22.83 -3.89 -40.68
CA PRO A 897 23.08 -2.62 -41.38
C PRO A 897 22.04 -1.53 -41.09
N ALA A 898 20.89 -1.85 -40.47
CA ALA A 898 19.97 -0.85 -39.96
C ALA A 898 20.60 0.08 -38.91
N LEU A 899 21.54 -0.41 -38.08
CA LEU A 899 22.20 0.40 -37.04
C LEU A 899 23.13 1.48 -37.62
N LEU A 900 23.65 1.24 -38.82
CA LEU A 900 24.61 2.09 -39.54
C LEU A 900 23.94 3.20 -40.36
N ARG A 901 22.62 3.40 -40.19
CA ARG A 901 21.87 4.43 -40.91
C ARG A 901 22.09 5.79 -40.26
N SER A 902 22.31 6.80 -41.10
CA SER A 902 22.53 8.18 -40.68
C SER A 902 21.50 8.67 -39.65
N GLY A 903 21.99 9.24 -38.55
CA GLY A 903 21.20 9.61 -37.38
C GLY A 903 21.21 8.59 -36.23
N ARG A 904 21.68 7.35 -36.47
CA ARG A 904 21.94 6.33 -35.45
C ARG A 904 23.44 6.29 -35.14
N ILE A 905 24.15 5.25 -35.57
CA ILE A 905 25.61 5.20 -35.54
C ILE A 905 26.12 5.72 -36.88
N ASP A 906 26.69 6.92 -36.87
CA ASP A 906 26.92 7.75 -38.07
C ASP A 906 28.43 7.90 -38.38
N ARG A 907 29.28 7.85 -37.36
CA ARG A 907 30.75 7.91 -37.51
C ARG A 907 31.36 6.52 -37.43
N LEU A 908 31.93 6.04 -38.54
CA LEU A 908 32.68 4.79 -38.62
C LEU A 908 34.18 5.06 -38.43
N VAL A 909 34.83 4.38 -37.48
CA VAL A 909 36.25 4.57 -37.15
C VAL A 909 36.99 3.23 -37.20
N GLU A 910 38.01 3.16 -38.07
CA GLU A 910 38.84 1.96 -38.26
C GLU A 910 40.05 1.97 -37.31
N CYS A 911 40.13 0.99 -36.41
CA CYS A 911 41.30 0.76 -35.56
C CYS A 911 42.32 -0.13 -36.28
N THR A 912 43.20 0.51 -37.04
CA THR A 912 44.28 -0.11 -37.82
C THR A 912 45.30 -0.88 -36.98
N LEU A 913 46.13 -1.69 -37.64
CA LEU A 913 47.29 -2.34 -37.00
C LEU A 913 48.42 -1.33 -36.77
N PRO A 914 49.17 -1.42 -35.65
CA PRO A 914 50.22 -0.46 -35.32
C PRO A 914 51.43 -0.57 -36.28
N GLY A 915 51.84 0.57 -36.83
CA GLY A 915 53.09 0.73 -37.59
C GLY A 915 54.34 0.57 -36.72
N VAL A 916 55.53 0.57 -37.32
CA VAL A 916 56.81 0.30 -36.60
C VAL A 916 57.04 1.29 -35.45
N THR A 917 56.78 2.58 -35.66
CA THR A 917 56.84 3.63 -34.63
C THR A 917 55.85 3.38 -33.51
N ALA A 918 54.58 3.13 -33.85
CA ALA A 918 53.54 2.82 -32.88
C ALA A 918 53.86 1.55 -32.06
N ARG A 919 54.41 0.50 -32.68
CA ARG A 919 54.86 -0.70 -31.96
C ARG A 919 56.01 -0.41 -30.99
N LEU A 920 56.99 0.40 -31.38
CA LEU A 920 58.07 0.85 -30.50
C LEU A 920 57.51 1.59 -29.27
N GLU A 921 56.55 2.48 -29.48
CA GLU A 921 55.86 3.19 -28.39
C GLU A 921 54.97 2.28 -27.52
N ILE A 922 54.35 1.24 -28.09
CA ILE A 922 53.61 0.22 -27.34
C ILE A 922 54.57 -0.64 -26.49
N PHE A 923 55.69 -1.07 -27.06
CA PHE A 923 56.74 -1.77 -26.32
C PHE A 923 57.26 -0.92 -25.15
N SER A 924 57.59 0.36 -25.40
CA SER A 924 58.07 1.28 -24.37
C SER A 924 57.03 1.57 -23.29
N ASN A 925 55.77 1.79 -23.65
CA ASN A 925 54.72 2.06 -22.66
C ASN A 925 54.33 0.82 -21.84
N HIS A 926 54.45 -0.39 -22.39
CA HIS A 926 54.31 -1.62 -21.60
C HIS A 926 55.56 -1.95 -20.78
N SER A 927 56.77 -1.62 -21.26
CA SER A 927 58.00 -1.84 -20.50
C SER A 927 58.17 -0.89 -19.31
N LYS A 928 57.47 0.26 -19.25
CA LYS A 928 57.40 1.10 -18.03
C LYS A 928 56.88 0.35 -16.79
N SER A 929 56.20 -0.78 -16.97
CA SER A 929 55.75 -1.66 -15.88
C SER A 929 56.75 -2.76 -15.50
N LEU A 930 57.93 -2.80 -16.12
CA LEU A 930 58.93 -3.87 -15.99
C LEU A 930 60.34 -3.29 -15.82
N THR A 931 61.12 -3.88 -14.91
CA THR A 931 62.55 -3.61 -14.78
C THR A 931 63.30 -4.27 -15.94
N LEU A 932 63.52 -3.53 -17.02
CA LEU A 932 64.40 -3.97 -18.12
C LEU A 932 65.88 -3.79 -17.77
N ASP A 933 66.72 -4.70 -18.28
CA ASP A 933 68.16 -4.51 -18.29
C ASP A 933 68.61 -3.47 -19.35
N LYS A 934 69.79 -2.88 -19.19
CA LYS A 934 70.34 -1.84 -20.08
C LYS A 934 70.65 -2.35 -21.49
N ASP A 935 70.84 -3.65 -21.63
CA ASP A 935 71.16 -4.34 -22.89
C ASP A 935 69.92 -4.63 -23.76
N VAL A 936 68.72 -4.20 -23.35
CA VAL A 936 67.45 -4.50 -24.05
C VAL A 936 67.12 -3.46 -25.13
N ASP A 937 67.37 -3.78 -26.41
CA ASP A 937 66.91 -2.94 -27.53
C ASP A 937 65.49 -3.32 -28.00
N LEU A 938 64.51 -2.53 -27.56
CA LEU A 938 63.11 -2.62 -28.00
C LEU A 938 62.91 -2.28 -29.49
N ARG A 939 63.83 -1.55 -30.13
CA ARG A 939 63.70 -1.15 -31.55
C ARG A 939 63.83 -2.34 -32.48
N GLU A 940 64.76 -3.26 -32.20
CA GLU A 940 64.95 -4.48 -32.98
C GLU A 940 63.67 -5.34 -32.98
N PHE A 941 63.03 -5.49 -31.82
CA PHE A 941 61.74 -6.20 -31.71
C PHE A 941 60.59 -5.44 -32.36
N ALA A 942 60.55 -4.10 -32.29
CA ALA A 942 59.52 -3.30 -32.98
C ALA A 942 59.56 -3.49 -34.51
N VAL A 943 60.75 -3.66 -35.09
CA VAL A 943 60.93 -4.02 -36.51
C VAL A 943 60.50 -5.47 -36.77
N LYS A 944 61.01 -6.45 -36.01
CA LYS A 944 60.72 -7.88 -36.20
C LYS A 944 59.24 -8.25 -35.98
N SER A 945 58.51 -7.50 -35.15
CA SER A 945 57.10 -7.72 -34.78
C SER A 945 56.08 -7.27 -35.85
N GLU A 946 56.36 -7.48 -37.13
CA GLU A 946 55.38 -7.21 -38.19
C GLU A 946 54.11 -8.06 -37.98
N TYR A 947 52.94 -7.45 -38.16
CA TYR A 947 51.60 -8.03 -37.92
C TYR A 947 51.23 -8.36 -36.46
N TYR A 948 52.09 -8.12 -35.47
CA TYR A 948 51.74 -8.24 -34.05
C TYR A 948 50.80 -7.11 -33.62
N THR A 949 49.78 -7.46 -32.83
CA THR A 949 48.86 -6.52 -32.20
C THR A 949 49.39 -6.01 -30.86
N GLY A 950 48.78 -4.97 -30.28
CA GLY A 950 49.14 -4.48 -28.95
C GLY A 950 48.95 -5.55 -27.86
N ALA A 951 47.96 -6.43 -28.02
CA ALA A 951 47.76 -7.59 -27.14
C ALA A 951 48.92 -8.61 -27.27
N ASP A 952 49.40 -8.88 -28.49
CA ASP A 952 50.52 -9.81 -28.70
C ASP A 952 51.84 -9.24 -28.13
N ILE A 953 52.08 -7.94 -28.29
CA ILE A 953 53.25 -7.24 -27.72
C ILE A 953 53.24 -7.31 -26.19
N ARG A 954 52.08 -7.06 -25.57
CA ARG A 954 51.89 -7.24 -24.12
C ARG A 954 52.10 -8.71 -23.70
N SER A 955 51.68 -9.67 -24.52
CA SER A 955 51.90 -11.09 -24.27
C SER A 955 53.39 -11.43 -24.28
N ILE A 956 54.16 -10.98 -25.28
CA ILE A 956 55.63 -11.18 -25.34
C ILE A 956 56.29 -10.65 -24.05
N LEU A 957 55.99 -9.42 -23.65
CA LEU A 957 56.58 -8.82 -22.44
C LEU A 957 56.17 -9.56 -21.15
N THR A 958 54.94 -10.07 -21.09
CA THR A 958 54.46 -10.88 -19.95
C THR A 958 55.17 -12.24 -19.91
N THR A 959 55.34 -12.91 -21.05
CA THR A 959 56.09 -14.17 -21.17
C THR A 959 57.57 -13.96 -20.81
N ALA A 960 58.20 -12.88 -21.29
CA ALA A 960 59.60 -12.56 -20.96
C ALA A 960 59.80 -12.34 -19.45
N ASN A 961 58.86 -11.65 -18.80
CA ASN A 961 58.87 -11.51 -17.35
C ASN A 961 58.67 -12.85 -16.62
N MET A 962 57.76 -13.71 -17.09
CA MET A 962 57.57 -15.05 -16.53
C MET A 962 58.80 -15.96 -16.67
N LEU A 963 59.55 -15.85 -17.78
CA LEU A 963 60.82 -16.56 -17.97
C LEU A 963 61.89 -16.04 -16.98
N ALA A 964 62.02 -14.72 -16.81
CA ALA A 964 62.92 -14.13 -15.82
C ALA A 964 62.58 -14.59 -14.37
N VAL A 965 61.28 -14.60 -14.02
CA VAL A 965 60.77 -15.14 -12.74
C VAL A 965 61.15 -16.62 -12.57
N GLN A 966 61.00 -17.44 -13.61
CA GLN A 966 61.36 -18.87 -13.56
C GLN A 966 62.86 -19.11 -13.40
N GLU A 967 63.71 -18.31 -14.06
CA GLU A 967 65.17 -18.40 -13.90
C GLU A 967 65.59 -17.99 -12.48
N CYS A 968 65.06 -16.88 -11.94
CA CYS A 968 65.31 -16.47 -10.55
C CYS A 968 64.91 -17.56 -9.53
N LEU A 969 63.71 -18.14 -9.67
CA LEU A 969 63.22 -19.21 -8.79
C LEU A 969 64.03 -20.52 -8.91
N SER A 970 64.65 -20.76 -10.07
CA SER A 970 65.47 -21.95 -10.31
C SER A 970 66.90 -21.80 -9.77
N ASN A 971 67.39 -20.56 -9.62
CA ASN A 971 68.73 -20.26 -9.12
C ASN A 971 68.81 -20.19 -7.59
N ASP A 972 67.84 -19.54 -6.92
CA ASP A 972 67.84 -19.38 -5.45
C ASP A 972 66.40 -19.33 -4.87
N PRO A 973 65.81 -20.46 -4.40
CA PRO A 973 64.42 -20.49 -3.94
C PRO A 973 64.19 -19.81 -2.58
N GLU A 974 65.23 -19.55 -1.79
CA GLU A 974 65.14 -18.88 -0.48
C GLU A 974 65.43 -17.36 -0.55
N LYS A 975 65.81 -16.82 -1.72
CA LYS A 975 66.13 -15.40 -1.92
C LYS A 975 65.51 -14.85 -3.21
N VAL A 976 64.19 -14.71 -3.22
CA VAL A 976 63.50 -13.97 -4.28
C VAL A 976 63.87 -12.48 -4.15
N PRO A 977 64.49 -11.84 -5.16
CA PRO A 977 64.78 -10.41 -5.13
C PRO A 977 63.49 -9.59 -5.31
N GLU A 978 63.40 -8.43 -4.66
CA GLU A 978 62.23 -7.53 -4.76
C GLU A 978 62.03 -6.93 -6.16
N GLN A 979 63.07 -6.98 -7.01
CA GLN A 979 63.04 -6.53 -8.41
C GLN A 979 63.67 -7.61 -9.30
N ILE A 980 62.96 -7.98 -10.37
CA ILE A 980 63.37 -9.03 -11.32
C ILE A 980 63.70 -8.34 -12.64
N THR A 981 64.94 -8.46 -13.10
CA THR A 981 65.40 -7.82 -14.34
C THR A 981 65.14 -8.70 -15.56
N VAL A 982 64.44 -8.15 -16.55
CA VAL A 982 64.18 -8.83 -17.83
C VAL A 982 65.33 -8.57 -18.79
N SER A 983 66.02 -9.64 -19.19
CA SER A 983 67.16 -9.58 -20.10
C SER A 983 66.74 -9.69 -21.57
N GLN A 984 67.64 -9.29 -22.47
CA GLN A 984 67.48 -9.44 -23.93
C GLN A 984 67.24 -10.90 -24.35
N ARG A 985 67.75 -11.88 -23.57
CA ARG A 985 67.57 -13.32 -23.82
C ARG A 985 66.13 -13.75 -23.56
N HIS A 986 65.55 -13.35 -22.43
CA HIS A 986 64.18 -13.66 -22.06
C HIS A 986 63.18 -13.08 -23.07
N LEU A 987 63.46 -11.88 -23.59
CA LEU A 987 62.64 -11.23 -24.61
C LEU A 987 62.76 -11.95 -25.97
N ALA A 988 63.95 -12.40 -26.36
CA ALA A 988 64.14 -13.20 -27.58
C ALA A 988 63.46 -14.58 -27.52
N GLU A 989 63.47 -15.24 -26.36
CA GLU A 989 62.78 -16.53 -26.15
C GLU A 989 61.25 -16.35 -26.05
N ALA A 990 60.77 -15.30 -25.41
CA ALA A 990 59.37 -14.91 -25.43
C ALA A 990 58.88 -14.57 -26.85
N PHE A 991 59.72 -13.98 -27.68
CA PHE A 991 59.41 -13.69 -29.08
C PHE A 991 59.38 -14.95 -29.96
N SER A 992 60.30 -15.91 -29.75
CA SER A 992 60.31 -17.17 -30.52
C SER A 992 59.15 -18.11 -30.16
N SER A 993 58.68 -18.07 -28.91
CA SER A 993 57.51 -18.81 -28.44
C SER A 993 56.17 -18.14 -28.79
N THR A 994 56.08 -16.80 -28.78
CA THR A 994 54.84 -16.07 -29.05
C THR A 994 54.60 -15.83 -30.55
N ARG A 995 53.73 -16.65 -31.14
CA ARG A 995 53.25 -16.47 -32.53
C ARG A 995 52.31 -15.25 -32.65
N PRO A 996 52.25 -14.55 -33.79
CA PRO A 996 51.30 -13.46 -33.99
C PRO A 996 49.86 -13.99 -34.08
N SER A 997 48.89 -13.30 -33.44
CA SER A 997 47.48 -13.70 -33.44
C SER A 997 46.76 -13.57 -34.80
N LEU A 998 47.38 -12.89 -35.78
CA LEU A 998 46.79 -12.63 -37.09
C LEU A 998 47.71 -13.13 -38.21
N SER A 999 47.22 -14.02 -39.06
CA SER A 999 47.98 -14.43 -40.25
C SER A 999 47.88 -13.37 -41.36
N PRO A 1000 48.89 -13.25 -42.26
CA PRO A 1000 48.79 -12.35 -43.41
C PRO A 1000 47.57 -12.61 -44.30
N ARG A 1001 47.08 -13.86 -44.36
CA ARG A 1001 45.85 -14.23 -45.08
C ARG A 1001 44.60 -13.65 -44.43
N ASP A 1002 44.55 -13.62 -43.09
CA ASP A 1002 43.40 -13.07 -42.36
C ASP A 1002 43.42 -11.54 -42.38
N ILE A 1003 44.60 -10.91 -42.36
CA ILE A 1003 44.75 -9.47 -42.54
C ILE A 1003 44.29 -9.03 -43.94
N ALA A 1004 44.53 -9.84 -44.98
CA ALA A 1004 43.96 -9.61 -46.31
C ALA A 1004 42.42 -9.68 -46.29
N LYS A 1005 41.82 -10.72 -45.66
CA LYS A 1005 40.36 -10.83 -45.50
C LYS A 1005 39.77 -9.65 -44.72
N TYR A 1006 40.42 -9.21 -43.64
CA TYR A 1006 39.96 -8.06 -42.85
C TYR A 1006 39.99 -6.77 -43.70
N ARG A 1007 41.09 -6.51 -44.44
CA ARG A 1007 41.15 -5.37 -45.38
C ARG A 1007 40.05 -5.42 -46.44
N GLU A 1008 39.81 -6.57 -47.07
CA GLU A 1008 38.74 -6.77 -48.05
C GLU A 1008 37.35 -6.53 -47.42
N THR A 1009 37.13 -7.04 -46.21
CA THR A 1009 35.87 -6.88 -45.46
C THR A 1009 35.63 -5.42 -45.07
N TYR A 1010 36.66 -4.71 -44.61
CA TYR A 1010 36.57 -3.29 -44.23
C TYR A 1010 36.47 -2.35 -45.44
N ALA A 1011 37.11 -2.67 -46.57
CA ALA A 1011 36.95 -1.93 -47.82
C ALA A 1011 35.51 -2.02 -48.36
N ARG A 1012 34.90 -3.22 -48.29
CA ARG A 1012 33.48 -3.45 -48.58
C ARG A 1012 32.55 -2.72 -47.60
N PHE A 1013 32.85 -2.80 -46.30
CA PHE A 1013 32.06 -2.14 -45.26
C PHE A 1013 32.07 -0.61 -45.36
N THR A 1014 33.21 -0.03 -45.77
CA THR A 1014 33.38 1.42 -45.97
C THR A 1014 33.03 1.92 -47.39
N ASN A 1015 32.44 1.07 -48.24
CA ASN A 1015 32.07 1.36 -49.63
C ASN A 1015 33.22 1.96 -50.49
N LYS A 1016 34.46 1.53 -50.27
CA LYS A 1016 35.64 2.02 -51.02
C LYS A 1016 35.87 1.29 -52.35
N GLU A 1017 35.13 0.23 -52.64
CA GLU A 1017 35.13 -0.47 -53.93
C GLU A 1017 33.82 -0.22 -54.71
N PRO A 1018 33.86 -0.13 -56.06
CA PRO A 1018 32.64 -0.13 -56.87
C PRO A 1018 31.94 -1.51 -56.78
N PRO A 1019 30.61 -1.57 -56.67
CA PRO A 1019 29.90 -2.83 -56.46
C PRO A 1019 30.05 -3.77 -57.66
N SER A 1020 30.50 -5.00 -57.41
CA SER A 1020 30.55 -6.05 -58.43
C SER A 1020 29.13 -6.43 -58.90
N ARG A 1021 29.02 -6.86 -60.16
CA ARG A 1021 27.73 -7.04 -60.86
C ARG A 1021 26.74 -7.95 -60.12
N ASP A 1022 27.21 -8.97 -59.42
CA ASP A 1022 26.38 -9.93 -58.69
C ASP A 1022 25.55 -9.30 -57.56
N PHE A 1023 26.00 -8.17 -57.00
CA PHE A 1023 25.29 -7.47 -55.92
C PHE A 1023 24.04 -6.72 -56.43
N VAL A 1024 24.03 -6.32 -57.72
CA VAL A 1024 22.87 -5.67 -58.35
C VAL A 1024 21.76 -6.69 -58.60
N ALA A 1025 22.12 -7.90 -59.07
CA ALA A 1025 21.16 -8.96 -59.42
C ALA A 1025 20.28 -9.39 -58.22
N LYS A 1026 20.86 -9.49 -57.02
CA LYS A 1026 20.14 -9.84 -55.78
C LYS A 1026 19.29 -8.70 -55.20
N ARG A 1027 19.52 -7.45 -55.61
CA ARG A 1027 18.73 -6.29 -55.15
C ARG A 1027 17.52 -6.00 -56.06
N ALA A 1028 17.60 -6.38 -57.34
CA ALA A 1028 16.50 -6.24 -58.30
C ALA A 1028 15.37 -7.27 -58.13
N THR A 1029 15.56 -8.30 -57.30
CA THR A 1029 14.58 -9.38 -57.04
C THR A 1029 13.82 -9.22 -55.71
N LEU A 1030 13.99 -8.07 -55.03
CA LEU A 1030 13.37 -7.72 -53.74
C LEU A 1030 12.84 -6.27 -53.74
N ALA A 1031 12.30 -5.82 -54.87
CA ALA A 1031 11.67 -4.52 -55.07
C ALA A 1031 10.21 -4.71 -55.52
#